data_AF-A0A1M5DH79-F1
#
_entry.id   AF-A0A1M5DH79-F1
#
_cell.length_a   1.000
_cell.length_b   1.000
_cell.length_c   1.000
_cell.angle_alpha   90.00
_cell.angle_beta   90.00
_cell.angle_gamma   90.00
#
_symmetry.space_group_name_H-M   'P 1'
#
loop_
_entity.id
_entity.type
_entity.pdbx_description
1 polymer ?
#
loop_
_entity_poly.entity_id
_entity_poly.type
_entity_poly.pdbx_seq_one_letter_code
_entity_poly.pdbx_strand_id
1 'polypeptide(L)'
;MRRMVQTLRILLTSFPVMASLISFSQSDKICKPPIGRALWHDRIDREQRNALKADGKADQVFYTGPNEDINYYVTQALVRRIDGIQCKIESDSLLGDQKKKGYLLGVERILKSFTAGYRNRQFTPSRLPTLLDAFEQAMEKDKKGESIEPLIQENAYEVSKVLVACQAFDRNPGIKNAQNILLLKYCILHPDKVFLTLKDNPDVPFRDSLIKLAGYRNPRYLYDFAAANNRLGYAIRKIDDPFIQTVSKMATSGGSGQLYFPFLDNLIKGKMKLSDIDAVKADDAKYYKLLVKTRMDYVQRTLEGEKILEMESLSRMMEKKGNEVYTKEINGLHESPDAVRFKILYTLTPQELYYLVIAGETELYTSSYVKGIYPIMMQKIGNKGDSLLMSVGFDRFKKFIKMAAGYNTLSDFLNTFPDKKQAQVLMTAFVNNLEKSEGLEDGVDVADSYASIQESIKPVAEQMLNNVKLNYDRNVAAGNKRGMVIYNLLDKLFRSSSDSTVNLSQEFGIPPVYSVSYESLVTDSAHEVVTQVFFYGDEDGRMNYSRFTPQFSNGNWKKIQDNKYWIAFASTKGKPIVIYANKPLDELSGELDKAQESLNNYLASKSIEPTIVVHRGHSYYAPYTIQQIQPAAKIVFLGSCGGYHLIHDVLSHAPEAHIIASKQIGKQVINQPFMDLLNEKLRVGSNVDWMPFWNEFRAKAGKVDGFDDYIPPYKNLGAIFIKAYKIAMGDESDD
;
A
#
# COMPACT_ATOMS: atom_id res chain seq x y z
N MET A 1 39.92 36.32 19.74
CA MET A 1 41.03 37.05 20.38
C MET A 1 42.16 36.09 20.68
N ARG A 2 43.37 36.39 20.16
CA ARG A 2 44.73 35.92 20.54
C ARG A 2 44.95 34.40 20.67
N ARG A 3 46.03 33.78 20.20
CA ARG A 3 47.18 34.06 19.31
C ARG A 3 48.03 32.79 19.47
N MET A 4 48.53 32.18 18.41
CA MET A 4 49.97 31.90 18.28
C MET A 4 50.28 31.30 16.91
N VAL A 5 50.99 32.11 16.14
CA VAL A 5 51.71 31.85 14.90
C VAL A 5 53.15 32.30 15.18
N GLN A 6 54.11 31.62 14.54
CA GLN A 6 55.55 31.91 14.32
C GLN A 6 56.37 30.67 14.70
N THR A 7 57.35 30.15 13.96
CA THR A 7 58.13 30.63 12.79
C THR A 7 59.08 29.50 12.40
N LEU A 8 59.33 29.27 11.10
CA LEU A 8 60.71 29.19 10.60
C LEU A 8 60.75 29.38 9.07
N ARG A 9 61.79 30.06 8.63
CA ARG A 9 62.00 30.70 7.33
C ARG A 9 63.41 30.29 6.86
N ILE A 10 63.69 30.51 5.57
CA ILE A 10 65.01 30.62 4.89
C ILE A 10 65.62 29.24 4.50
N LEU A 11 66.05 28.91 3.26
CA LEU A 11 66.80 29.64 2.22
C LEU A 11 66.51 29.12 0.81
N LEU A 12 66.42 30.06 -0.14
CA LEU A 12 66.56 29.86 -1.58
C LEU A 12 68.00 29.41 -1.92
N THR A 13 68.13 28.39 -2.76
CA THR A 13 69.17 28.35 -3.80
C THR A 13 68.59 27.79 -5.09
N SER A 14 68.92 28.49 -6.17
CA SER A 14 68.48 28.38 -7.55
C SER A 14 69.07 27.16 -8.28
N PHE A 15 68.24 26.43 -9.02
CA PHE A 15 68.63 25.63 -10.19
C PHE A 15 67.58 25.80 -11.30
N PRO A 16 67.98 26.03 -12.56
CA PRO A 16 67.06 26.37 -13.63
C PRO A 16 66.41 25.08 -14.17
N VAL A 17 65.09 24.95 -14.03
CA VAL A 17 64.33 23.95 -14.78
C VAL A 17 64.05 24.54 -16.15
N MET A 18 64.66 23.96 -17.19
CA MET A 18 64.24 24.15 -18.57
C MET A 18 62.76 23.78 -18.68
N ALA A 19 61.89 24.79 -18.73
CA ALA A 19 60.54 24.61 -19.24
C ALA A 19 60.67 24.46 -20.76
N SER A 20 60.65 23.22 -21.24
CA SER A 20 60.25 22.93 -22.62
C SER A 20 58.82 23.43 -22.79
N LEU A 21 58.69 24.65 -23.34
CA LEU A 21 57.44 25.20 -23.84
C LEU A 21 56.96 24.28 -24.96
N ILE A 22 56.04 23.37 -24.64
CA ILE A 22 55.15 22.82 -25.66
C ILE A 22 54.21 23.96 -26.01
N SER A 23 54.53 24.66 -27.09
CA SER A 23 53.62 25.60 -27.73
C SER A 23 52.34 24.84 -28.10
N PHE A 24 51.26 25.05 -27.34
CA PHE A 24 49.92 24.74 -27.81
C PHE A 24 49.57 25.75 -28.91
N SER A 25 49.91 25.38 -30.14
CA SER A 25 49.44 26.04 -31.34
C SER A 25 47.91 25.95 -31.39
N GLN A 26 47.23 27.10 -31.45
CA GLN A 26 45.88 27.20 -31.99
C GLN A 26 45.93 26.75 -33.46
N SER A 27 45.40 25.57 -33.76
CA SER A 27 45.03 25.21 -35.12
C SER A 27 43.52 25.01 -35.19
N ASP A 28 42.79 26.09 -35.52
CA ASP A 28 41.45 26.00 -36.11
C ASP A 28 41.57 25.50 -37.56
N LYS A 29 42.08 24.28 -37.74
CA LYS A 29 41.91 23.53 -38.98
C LYS A 29 40.77 22.55 -38.75
N ILE A 30 39.57 22.92 -39.19
CA ILE A 30 38.51 21.96 -39.50
C ILE A 30 39.14 20.92 -40.42
N CYS A 31 39.33 19.69 -39.93
CA CYS A 31 39.91 18.61 -40.73
C CYS A 31 38.95 18.31 -41.88
N LYS A 32 39.29 18.75 -43.10
CA LYS A 32 38.46 18.46 -44.28
C LYS A 32 38.57 16.97 -44.59
N PRO A 33 37.48 16.20 -44.51
CA PRO A 33 37.52 14.78 -44.81
C PRO A 33 37.71 14.56 -46.31
N PRO A 34 38.33 13.44 -46.73
CA PRO A 34 38.30 13.03 -48.12
C PRO A 34 36.85 12.89 -48.61
N ILE A 35 36.61 13.20 -49.89
CA ILE A 35 35.26 13.22 -50.50
C ILE A 35 34.50 11.91 -50.23
N GLY A 36 35.19 10.76 -50.28
CA GLY A 36 34.59 9.45 -50.01
C GLY A 36 34.16 9.19 -48.56
N ARG A 37 34.40 10.12 -47.63
CA ARG A 37 33.99 10.05 -46.21
C ARG A 37 33.24 11.29 -45.71
N ALA A 38 33.07 12.34 -46.53
CA ALA A 38 32.37 13.57 -46.15
C ALA A 38 30.99 13.32 -45.53
N LEU A 39 30.22 12.38 -46.08
CA LEU A 39 28.89 12.02 -45.58
C LEU A 39 28.86 11.61 -44.10
N TRP A 40 29.92 10.97 -43.57
CA TRP A 40 29.96 10.55 -42.17
C TRP A 40 30.22 11.73 -41.23
N HIS A 41 31.09 12.66 -41.65
CA HIS A 41 31.34 13.90 -40.92
C HIS A 41 30.08 14.77 -40.88
N ASP A 42 29.39 14.93 -42.03
CA ASP A 42 28.11 15.65 -42.10
C ASP A 42 27.04 15.08 -41.14
N ARG A 43 27.04 13.75 -40.96
CA ARG A 43 26.14 13.08 -40.00
C ARG A 43 26.53 13.39 -38.57
N ILE A 44 27.81 13.33 -38.23
CA ILE A 44 28.31 13.66 -36.89
C ILE A 44 27.98 15.11 -36.55
N ASP A 45 28.26 16.06 -37.46
CA ASP A 45 27.97 17.49 -37.25
C ASP A 45 26.47 17.77 -37.06
N ARG A 46 25.61 17.00 -37.75
CA ARG A 46 24.17 17.06 -37.52
C ARG A 46 23.79 16.53 -36.14
N GLU A 47 24.34 15.40 -35.71
CA GLU A 47 24.04 14.84 -34.39
C GLU A 47 24.66 15.65 -33.25
N GLN A 48 25.79 16.34 -33.46
CA GLN A 48 26.42 17.25 -32.51
C GLN A 48 25.51 18.46 -32.25
N ARG A 49 24.94 19.04 -33.32
CA ARG A 49 23.90 20.08 -33.19
C ARG A 49 22.63 19.57 -32.49
N ASN A 50 22.25 18.31 -32.74
CA ASN A 50 21.11 17.70 -32.05
C ASN A 50 21.36 17.46 -30.56
N ALA A 51 22.60 17.11 -30.19
CA ALA A 51 23.01 16.92 -28.82
C ALA A 51 23.07 18.26 -28.07
N LEU A 52 23.65 19.31 -28.67
CA LEU A 52 23.70 20.65 -28.07
C LEU A 52 22.32 21.21 -27.77
N LYS A 53 21.35 21.02 -28.67
CA LYS A 53 19.96 21.48 -28.43
C LYS A 53 19.13 20.60 -27.50
N ALA A 54 19.69 19.52 -26.96
CA ALA A 54 18.90 18.53 -26.21
C ALA A 54 18.46 19.02 -24.83
N ASP A 55 19.12 20.05 -24.29
CA ASP A 55 18.76 20.77 -23.05
C ASP A 55 17.57 21.73 -23.20
N GLY A 56 17.03 21.83 -24.42
CA GLY A 56 15.88 22.68 -24.75
C GLY A 56 16.25 24.03 -25.37
N LYS A 57 17.53 24.35 -25.54
CA LYS A 57 17.98 25.61 -26.18
C LYS A 57 18.86 25.34 -27.39
N ALA A 58 18.54 25.95 -28.52
CA ALA A 58 19.33 25.82 -29.74
C ALA A 58 20.49 26.84 -29.75
N ASP A 59 21.49 26.63 -28.88
CA ASP A 59 22.70 27.44 -28.83
C ASP A 59 23.98 26.54 -28.83
N GLN A 60 25.14 27.14 -28.55
CA GLN A 60 26.45 26.44 -28.53
C GLN A 60 26.87 26.03 -27.11
N VAL A 61 25.93 26.01 -26.17
CA VAL A 61 26.15 25.65 -24.77
C VAL A 61 25.21 24.51 -24.41
N PHE A 62 25.68 23.57 -23.59
CA PHE A 62 24.83 22.51 -23.06
C PHE A 62 24.64 22.70 -21.55
N TYR A 63 23.43 23.09 -21.15
CA TYR A 63 23.09 23.36 -19.76
C TYR A 63 22.58 22.10 -19.04
N THR A 64 23.36 21.62 -18.08
CA THR A 64 23.06 20.41 -17.28
C THR A 64 22.47 20.73 -15.90
N GLY A 65 22.59 21.98 -15.44
CA GLY A 65 22.16 22.42 -14.11
C GLY A 65 23.01 23.58 -13.57
N PRO A 66 22.94 23.89 -12.27
CA PRO A 66 23.58 25.06 -11.68
C PRO A 66 25.11 24.97 -11.56
N ASN A 67 25.71 23.81 -11.78
CA ASN A 67 27.15 23.64 -11.72
C ASN A 67 27.79 24.06 -13.06
N GLU A 68 28.44 25.23 -13.07
CA GLU A 68 29.06 25.81 -14.26
C GLU A 68 30.21 24.97 -14.82
N ASP A 69 30.98 24.29 -13.96
CA ASP A 69 32.07 23.41 -14.41
C ASP A 69 31.53 22.25 -15.22
N ILE A 70 30.45 21.60 -14.75
CA ILE A 70 29.84 20.48 -15.48
C ILE A 70 29.31 20.95 -16.84
N ASN A 71 28.63 22.11 -16.88
CA ASN A 71 28.15 22.69 -18.12
C ASN A 71 29.30 22.97 -19.10
N TYR A 72 30.41 23.54 -18.60
CA TYR A 72 31.60 23.81 -19.39
C TYR A 72 32.20 22.52 -19.95
N TYR A 73 32.47 21.51 -19.12
CA TYR A 73 33.09 20.27 -19.58
C TYR A 73 32.24 19.50 -20.60
N VAL A 74 30.92 19.43 -20.39
CA VAL A 74 30.00 18.77 -21.34
C VAL A 74 29.92 19.56 -22.64
N THR A 75 29.86 20.90 -22.57
CA THR A 75 29.87 21.76 -23.76
C THR A 75 31.17 21.60 -24.55
N GLN A 76 32.33 21.62 -23.89
CA GLN A 76 33.62 21.44 -24.57
C GLN A 76 33.75 20.04 -25.17
N ALA A 77 33.22 19.02 -24.51
CA ALA A 77 33.16 17.67 -25.05
C ALA A 77 32.36 17.63 -26.37
N LEU A 78 31.19 18.26 -26.40
CA LEU A 78 30.35 18.33 -27.60
C LEU A 78 30.95 19.18 -28.72
N VAL A 79 31.47 20.37 -28.40
CA VAL A 79 31.88 21.35 -29.42
C VAL A 79 33.29 21.09 -29.94
N ARG A 80 34.24 20.73 -29.08
CA ARG A 80 35.66 20.61 -29.49
C ARG A 80 36.13 19.17 -29.58
N ARG A 81 35.73 18.34 -28.61
CA ARG A 81 36.31 17.00 -28.49
C ARG A 81 35.79 16.04 -29.55
N ILE A 82 34.51 16.13 -29.92
CA ILE A 82 33.96 15.37 -31.05
C ILE A 82 34.74 15.66 -32.33
N ASP A 83 34.91 16.93 -32.69
CA ASP A 83 35.67 17.32 -33.87
C ASP A 83 37.13 16.87 -33.79
N GLY A 84 37.75 16.98 -32.61
CA GLY A 84 39.09 16.43 -32.37
C GLY A 84 39.20 14.93 -32.66
N ILE A 85 38.19 14.14 -32.28
CA ILE A 85 38.14 12.70 -32.58
C ILE A 85 37.96 12.47 -34.09
N GLN A 86 37.10 13.24 -34.77
CA GLN A 86 36.95 13.17 -36.24
C GLN A 86 38.31 13.40 -36.93
N CYS A 87 39.03 14.44 -36.52
CA CYS A 87 40.37 14.76 -37.04
C CYS A 87 41.39 13.63 -36.78
N LYS A 88 41.38 13.06 -35.56
CA LYS A 88 42.27 11.97 -35.17
C LYS A 88 42.04 10.71 -36.01
N ILE A 89 40.78 10.36 -36.29
CA ILE A 89 40.44 9.21 -37.15
C ILE A 89 40.96 9.42 -38.58
N GLU A 90 40.79 10.62 -39.14
CA GLU A 90 41.18 10.90 -40.53
C GLU A 90 42.69 10.98 -40.71
N SER A 91 43.40 11.57 -39.74
CA SER A 91 44.86 11.72 -39.76
C SER A 91 45.65 10.43 -39.49
N ASP A 92 45.01 9.39 -38.93
CA ASP A 92 45.67 8.12 -38.65
C ASP A 92 45.97 7.35 -39.94
N SER A 93 47.25 7.27 -40.31
CA SER A 93 47.72 6.59 -41.53
C SER A 93 47.73 5.07 -41.43
N LEU A 94 47.62 4.51 -40.22
CA LEU A 94 47.60 3.06 -39.98
C LEU A 94 46.20 2.46 -40.18
N LEU A 95 45.16 3.30 -40.26
CA LEU A 95 43.78 2.87 -40.45
C LEU A 95 43.40 2.77 -41.93
N GLY A 96 42.93 1.60 -42.34
CA GLY A 96 42.23 1.44 -43.63
C GLY A 96 40.86 2.14 -43.65
N ASP A 97 40.40 2.49 -44.85
CA ASP A 97 39.17 3.24 -45.09
C ASP A 97 37.93 2.69 -44.36
N GLN A 98 37.76 1.37 -44.36
CA GLN A 98 36.61 0.73 -43.70
C GLN A 98 36.65 0.89 -42.18
N LYS A 99 37.85 0.87 -41.59
CA LYS A 99 38.01 1.04 -40.14
C LYS A 99 37.75 2.48 -39.71
N LYS A 100 38.20 3.46 -40.51
CA LYS A 100 37.87 4.87 -40.32
C LYS A 100 36.36 5.11 -40.34
N LYS A 101 35.66 4.56 -41.34
CA LYS A 101 34.19 4.61 -41.41
C LYS A 101 33.53 4.00 -40.18
N GLY A 102 34.03 2.86 -39.69
CA GLY A 102 33.56 2.23 -38.47
C GLY A 102 33.66 3.14 -37.24
N TYR A 103 34.83 3.77 -37.03
CA TYR A 103 35.01 4.70 -35.90
C TYR A 103 34.15 5.96 -36.01
N LEU A 104 34.01 6.55 -37.21
CA LEU A 104 33.13 7.70 -37.42
C LEU A 104 31.66 7.34 -37.11
N LEU A 105 31.18 6.15 -37.51
CA LEU A 105 29.86 5.66 -37.11
C LEU A 105 29.74 5.49 -35.58
N GLY A 106 30.83 5.12 -34.90
CA GLY A 106 30.91 5.07 -33.44
C GLY A 106 30.71 6.44 -32.79
N VAL A 107 31.35 7.49 -33.33
CA VAL A 107 31.18 8.87 -32.88
C VAL A 107 29.73 9.34 -33.09
N GLU A 108 29.15 9.08 -34.27
CA GLU A 108 27.73 9.36 -34.53
C GLU A 108 26.82 8.66 -33.50
N ARG A 109 27.12 7.39 -33.18
CA ARG A 109 26.35 6.59 -32.21
C ARG A 109 26.45 7.14 -30.79
N ILE A 110 27.62 7.65 -30.38
CA ILE A 110 27.81 8.29 -29.07
C ILE A 110 26.86 9.47 -28.93
N LEU A 111 26.84 10.36 -29.92
CA LEU A 111 25.98 11.55 -29.91
C LEU A 111 24.49 11.18 -29.85
N LYS A 112 24.04 10.25 -30.70
CA LYS A 112 22.65 9.76 -30.66
C LYS A 112 22.29 9.13 -29.32
N SER A 113 23.18 8.33 -28.75
CA SER A 113 22.96 7.65 -27.46
C SER A 113 22.91 8.64 -26.30
N PHE A 114 23.78 9.66 -26.32
CA PHE A 114 23.77 10.77 -25.38
C PHE A 114 22.46 11.56 -25.46
N THR A 115 22.04 12.00 -26.66
CA THR A 115 20.80 12.77 -26.85
C THR A 115 19.57 11.99 -26.38
N ALA A 116 19.43 10.72 -26.80
CA ALA A 116 18.31 9.90 -26.40
C ALA A 116 18.33 9.57 -24.90
N GLY A 117 19.51 9.23 -24.37
CA GLY A 117 19.70 8.92 -22.96
C GLY A 117 19.41 10.11 -22.05
N TYR A 118 19.87 11.30 -22.41
CA TYR A 118 19.59 12.52 -21.66
C TYR A 118 18.09 12.84 -21.62
N ARG A 119 17.42 12.84 -22.78
CA ARG A 119 15.97 13.11 -22.88
C ARG A 119 15.13 12.13 -22.07
N ASN A 120 15.55 10.87 -22.04
CA ASN A 120 14.86 9.81 -21.30
C ASN A 120 15.36 9.66 -19.84
N ARG A 121 16.25 10.55 -19.36
CA ARG A 121 16.86 10.51 -18.03
C ARG A 121 17.62 9.20 -17.73
N GLN A 122 18.14 8.55 -18.76
CA GLN A 122 18.90 7.30 -18.71
C GLN A 122 20.41 7.48 -18.86
N PHE A 123 20.89 8.72 -19.06
CA PHE A 123 22.31 9.02 -19.19
C PHE A 123 22.63 10.31 -18.43
N THR A 124 23.60 10.24 -17.53
CA THR A 124 24.04 11.42 -16.77
C THR A 124 24.99 12.27 -17.62
N PRO A 125 24.67 13.55 -17.92
CA PRO A 125 25.45 14.36 -18.85
C PRO A 125 26.93 14.48 -18.53
N SER A 126 27.27 14.58 -17.24
CA SER A 126 28.67 14.70 -16.77
C SER A 126 29.54 13.48 -17.13
N ARG A 127 28.95 12.37 -17.59
CA ARG A 127 29.69 11.19 -18.07
C ARG A 127 30.06 11.24 -19.54
N LEU A 128 29.61 12.22 -20.31
CA LEU A 128 29.96 12.35 -21.73
C LEU A 128 31.48 12.47 -21.94
N PRO A 129 32.25 13.30 -21.20
CA PRO A 129 33.70 13.33 -21.33
C PRO A 129 34.34 11.95 -21.12
N THR A 130 33.94 11.24 -20.07
CA THR A 130 34.42 9.88 -19.76
C THR A 130 34.08 8.88 -20.87
N LEU A 131 32.91 8.99 -21.50
CA LEU A 131 32.55 8.16 -22.65
C LEU A 131 33.47 8.43 -23.85
N LEU A 132 33.82 9.69 -24.12
CA LEU A 132 34.76 10.03 -25.18
C LEU A 132 36.18 9.52 -24.86
N ASP A 133 36.63 9.67 -23.62
CA ASP A 133 37.90 9.08 -23.14
C ASP A 133 37.95 7.57 -23.38
N ALA A 134 36.90 6.87 -22.95
CA ALA A 134 36.82 5.42 -23.08
C ALA A 134 36.72 4.97 -24.55
N PHE A 135 36.04 5.76 -25.40
CA PHE A 135 35.97 5.48 -26.84
C PHE A 135 37.33 5.63 -27.53
N GLU A 136 38.07 6.70 -27.24
CA GLU A 136 39.42 6.89 -27.77
C GLU A 136 40.36 5.78 -27.30
N GLN A 137 40.29 5.40 -26.03
CA GLN A 137 41.08 4.27 -25.51
C GLN A 137 40.69 2.94 -26.18
N ALA A 138 39.40 2.73 -26.44
CA ALA A 138 38.91 1.56 -27.16
C ALA A 138 39.44 1.54 -28.61
N MET A 139 39.48 2.68 -29.30
CA MET A 139 40.11 2.79 -30.62
C MET A 139 41.61 2.43 -30.60
N GLU A 140 42.35 2.91 -29.60
CA GLU A 140 43.79 2.60 -29.48
C GLU A 140 44.04 1.11 -29.20
N LYS A 141 43.24 0.49 -28.31
CA LYS A 141 43.33 -0.94 -28.02
C LYS A 141 42.97 -1.78 -29.24
N ASP A 142 41.88 -1.43 -29.91
CA ASP A 142 41.42 -2.15 -31.07
C ASP A 142 42.43 -2.09 -32.23
N LYS A 143 43.09 -0.95 -32.45
CA LYS A 143 44.20 -0.81 -33.41
C LYS A 143 45.36 -1.78 -33.14
N LYS A 144 45.65 -2.03 -31.86
CA LYS A 144 46.73 -2.95 -31.43
C LYS A 144 46.30 -4.42 -31.41
N GLY A 145 45.03 -4.72 -31.70
CA GLY A 145 44.47 -6.06 -31.51
C GLY A 145 44.36 -6.45 -30.03
N GLU A 146 44.28 -5.47 -29.12
CA GLU A 146 44.04 -5.68 -27.70
C GLU A 146 42.54 -5.70 -27.39
N SER A 147 42.19 -6.40 -26.33
CA SER A 147 40.80 -6.49 -25.86
C SER A 147 40.31 -5.19 -25.23
N ILE A 148 39.09 -4.77 -25.58
CA ILE A 148 38.38 -3.67 -24.91
C ILE A 148 37.68 -4.09 -23.62
N GLU A 149 37.71 -5.38 -23.26
CA GLU A 149 37.08 -5.91 -22.04
C GLU A 149 37.42 -5.11 -20.76
N PRO A 150 38.69 -4.75 -20.47
CA PRO A 150 39.02 -3.99 -19.26
C PRO A 150 38.31 -2.63 -19.18
N LEU A 151 38.13 -1.96 -20.33
CA LEU A 151 37.43 -0.68 -20.38
C LEU A 151 35.95 -0.84 -19.98
N ILE A 152 35.33 -1.96 -20.36
CA ILE A 152 33.96 -2.28 -19.98
C ILE A 152 33.88 -2.62 -18.49
N GLN A 153 34.88 -3.30 -17.93
CA GLN A 153 34.94 -3.59 -16.49
C GLN A 153 35.01 -2.30 -15.65
N GLU A 154 35.90 -1.38 -16.02
CA GLU A 154 36.17 -0.13 -15.29
C GLU A 154 35.05 0.91 -15.40
N ASN A 155 34.36 0.98 -16.56
CA ASN A 155 33.38 2.04 -16.81
C ASN A 155 31.96 1.67 -16.33
N ALA A 156 31.15 2.69 -16.08
CA ALA A 156 29.74 2.51 -15.72
C ALA A 156 28.92 1.88 -16.86
N TYR A 157 27.74 1.34 -16.52
CA TYR A 157 26.85 0.68 -17.49
C TYR A 157 26.52 1.55 -18.71
N GLU A 158 26.17 2.82 -18.50
CA GLU A 158 25.76 3.72 -19.58
C GLU A 158 26.89 4.02 -20.57
N VAL A 159 28.14 4.13 -20.09
CA VAL A 159 29.34 4.29 -20.94
C VAL A 159 29.62 2.97 -21.68
N SER A 160 29.66 1.88 -20.92
CA SER A 160 29.93 0.53 -21.44
C SER A 160 28.94 0.11 -22.53
N LYS A 161 27.66 0.44 -22.35
CA LYS A 161 26.58 0.13 -23.30
C LYS A 161 26.84 0.73 -24.67
N VAL A 162 27.33 1.97 -24.71
CA VAL A 162 27.62 2.66 -25.98
C VAL A 162 28.84 2.06 -26.66
N LEU A 163 29.89 1.73 -25.90
CA LEU A 163 31.09 1.09 -26.44
C LEU A 163 30.80 -0.29 -27.04
N VAL A 164 30.09 -1.14 -26.31
CA VAL A 164 29.72 -2.50 -26.80
C VAL A 164 28.79 -2.43 -28.01
N ALA A 165 27.92 -1.42 -28.09
CA ALA A 165 27.02 -1.23 -29.24
C ALA A 165 27.71 -0.60 -30.47
N CYS A 166 28.99 -0.22 -30.36
CA CYS A 166 29.73 0.36 -31.48
C CYS A 166 30.25 -0.75 -32.42
N GLN A 167 29.71 -0.76 -33.64
CA GLN A 167 30.05 -1.75 -34.67
C GLN A 167 31.53 -1.81 -35.04
N ALA A 168 32.28 -0.73 -34.76
CA ALA A 168 33.72 -0.71 -34.98
C ALA A 168 34.46 -1.78 -34.16
N PHE A 169 33.87 -2.21 -33.03
CA PHE A 169 34.45 -3.18 -32.10
C PHE A 169 33.82 -4.58 -32.18
N ASP A 170 32.92 -4.84 -33.15
CA ASP A 170 32.25 -6.15 -33.29
C ASP A 170 33.23 -7.32 -33.48
N ARG A 171 34.43 -7.04 -34.00
CA ARG A 171 35.51 -8.01 -34.20
C ARG A 171 36.66 -7.86 -33.19
N ASN A 172 36.52 -6.99 -32.20
CA ASN A 172 37.55 -6.80 -31.19
C ASN A 172 37.71 -8.07 -30.32
N PRO A 173 38.94 -8.50 -30.00
CA PRO A 173 39.14 -9.63 -29.10
C PRO A 173 38.49 -9.36 -27.75
N GLY A 174 37.74 -10.32 -27.20
CA GLY A 174 37.06 -10.14 -25.91
C GLY A 174 35.70 -9.43 -25.98
N ILE A 175 35.19 -9.06 -27.16
CA ILE A 175 33.85 -8.43 -27.30
C ILE A 175 32.72 -9.27 -26.69
N LYS A 176 32.81 -10.61 -26.77
CA LYS A 176 31.83 -11.52 -26.14
C LYS A 176 31.86 -11.43 -24.60
N ASN A 177 33.04 -11.34 -24.00
CA ASN A 177 33.17 -11.16 -22.55
C ASN A 177 32.69 -9.77 -22.14
N ALA A 178 33.00 -8.75 -22.92
CA ALA A 178 32.47 -7.39 -22.73
C ALA A 178 30.93 -7.36 -22.74
N GLN A 179 30.28 -8.09 -23.64
CA GLN A 179 28.81 -8.24 -23.66
C GLN A 179 28.29 -8.92 -22.38
N ASN A 180 28.97 -9.96 -21.89
CA ASN A 180 28.62 -10.61 -20.62
C ASN A 180 28.76 -9.65 -19.43
N ILE A 181 29.84 -8.87 -19.35
CA ILE A 181 30.03 -7.87 -18.28
C ILE A 181 28.96 -6.79 -18.35
N LEU A 182 28.60 -6.33 -19.55
CA LEU A 182 27.53 -5.35 -19.73
C LEU A 182 26.18 -5.89 -19.22
N LEU A 183 25.85 -7.13 -19.55
CA LEU A 183 24.63 -7.79 -19.07
C LEU A 183 24.64 -7.94 -17.55
N LEU A 184 25.78 -8.29 -16.95
CA LEU A 184 25.94 -8.35 -15.50
C LEU A 184 25.67 -6.97 -14.86
N LYS A 185 26.25 -5.90 -15.40
CA LYS A 185 26.01 -4.53 -14.92
C LYS A 185 24.54 -4.14 -15.05
N TYR A 186 23.86 -4.54 -16.12
CA TYR A 186 22.42 -4.34 -16.28
C TYR A 186 21.62 -5.04 -15.18
N CYS A 187 21.95 -6.30 -14.90
CA CYS A 187 21.30 -7.09 -13.84
C CYS A 187 21.51 -6.51 -12.44
N ILE A 188 22.70 -5.93 -12.17
CA ILE A 188 23.00 -5.25 -10.91
C ILE A 188 22.15 -3.98 -10.75
N LEU A 189 21.96 -3.21 -11.82
CA LEU A 189 21.16 -1.98 -11.81
C LEU A 189 19.65 -2.26 -11.78
N HIS A 190 19.22 -3.38 -12.35
CA HIS A 190 17.81 -3.76 -12.49
C HIS A 190 17.56 -5.16 -11.92
N PRO A 191 17.66 -5.33 -10.59
CA PRO A 191 17.56 -6.64 -9.95
C PRO A 191 16.19 -7.33 -10.15
N ASP A 192 15.14 -6.56 -10.43
CA ASP A 192 13.80 -7.06 -10.75
C ASP A 192 13.72 -7.67 -12.17
N LYS A 193 14.64 -7.30 -13.07
CA LYS A 193 14.69 -7.79 -14.46
C LYS A 193 15.59 -9.00 -14.66
N VAL A 194 16.22 -9.51 -13.61
CA VAL A 194 17.24 -10.58 -13.72
C VAL A 194 16.68 -11.83 -14.41
N PHE A 195 15.56 -12.38 -13.96
CA PHE A 195 15.00 -13.60 -14.57
C PHE A 195 14.54 -13.39 -16.02
N LEU A 196 13.97 -12.23 -16.35
CA LEU A 196 13.63 -11.88 -17.74
C LEU A 196 14.90 -11.81 -18.60
N THR A 197 15.95 -11.17 -18.10
CA THR A 197 17.22 -11.05 -18.82
C THR A 197 17.87 -12.41 -19.04
N LEU A 198 17.86 -13.27 -18.02
CA LEU A 198 18.41 -14.62 -18.12
C LEU A 198 17.58 -15.56 -19.00
N LYS A 199 16.29 -15.29 -19.18
CA LYS A 199 15.43 -16.07 -20.08
C LYS A 199 15.93 -15.97 -21.51
N ASP A 200 16.32 -14.75 -21.91
CA ASP A 200 16.85 -14.46 -23.24
C ASP A 200 18.36 -14.74 -23.34
N ASN A 201 19.05 -14.88 -22.19
CA ASN A 201 20.49 -15.11 -22.10
C ASN A 201 20.84 -16.28 -21.15
N PRO A 202 20.39 -17.52 -21.42
CA PRO A 202 20.44 -18.63 -20.46
C PRO A 202 21.82 -19.28 -20.30
N ASP A 203 22.83 -18.87 -21.06
CA ASP A 203 24.15 -19.50 -21.10
C ASP A 203 25.28 -18.60 -20.57
N VAL A 204 24.94 -17.47 -19.94
CA VAL A 204 25.94 -16.56 -19.35
C VAL A 204 26.70 -17.23 -18.20
N PRO A 205 28.02 -16.97 -18.04
CA PRO A 205 28.87 -17.71 -17.10
C PRO A 205 28.49 -17.48 -15.62
N PHE A 206 27.83 -16.38 -15.30
CA PHE A 206 27.38 -16.01 -13.95
C PHE A 206 25.89 -16.27 -13.69
N ARG A 207 25.22 -17.03 -14.57
CA ARG A 207 23.76 -17.27 -14.52
C ARG A 207 23.32 -17.76 -13.14
N ASP A 208 23.97 -18.80 -12.62
CA ASP A 208 23.53 -19.43 -11.38
C ASP A 208 23.66 -18.47 -10.17
N SER A 209 24.70 -17.65 -10.15
CA SER A 209 24.86 -16.59 -9.14
C SER A 209 23.74 -15.55 -9.20
N LEU A 210 23.35 -15.13 -10.41
CA LEU A 210 22.24 -14.21 -10.60
C LEU A 210 20.89 -14.84 -10.23
N ILE A 211 20.66 -16.12 -10.56
CA ILE A 211 19.46 -16.86 -10.15
C ILE A 211 19.38 -16.92 -8.62
N LYS A 212 20.47 -17.23 -7.94
CA LYS A 212 20.51 -17.26 -6.47
C LYS A 212 20.15 -15.89 -5.91
N LEU A 213 20.84 -14.83 -6.32
CA LEU A 213 20.58 -13.47 -5.82
C LEU A 213 19.13 -13.03 -6.04
N ALA A 214 18.61 -13.21 -7.26
CA ALA A 214 17.24 -12.82 -7.61
C ALA A 214 16.20 -13.70 -6.92
N GLY A 215 16.48 -15.00 -6.78
CA GLY A 215 15.57 -15.96 -6.16
C GLY A 215 15.40 -15.75 -4.66
N TYR A 216 16.49 -15.48 -3.92
CA TYR A 216 16.42 -15.13 -2.50
C TYR A 216 15.67 -13.82 -2.26
N ARG A 217 15.74 -12.88 -3.22
CA ARG A 217 15.01 -11.62 -3.17
C ARG A 217 13.52 -11.78 -3.49
N ASN A 218 13.18 -12.67 -4.42
CA ASN A 218 11.81 -12.90 -4.86
C ASN A 218 11.53 -14.41 -5.09
N PRO A 219 11.16 -15.14 -4.02
CA PRO A 219 10.89 -16.58 -4.08
C PRO A 219 9.75 -16.95 -5.04
N ARG A 220 8.75 -16.08 -5.20
CA ARG A 220 7.61 -16.29 -6.09
C ARG A 220 8.00 -16.18 -7.55
N TYR A 221 8.85 -15.21 -7.88
CA TYR A 221 9.34 -15.07 -9.23
C TYR A 221 10.29 -16.22 -9.61
N LEU A 222 11.11 -16.67 -8.65
CA LEU A 222 11.86 -17.91 -8.82
C LEU A 222 10.94 -19.11 -9.10
N TYR A 223 9.85 -19.26 -8.35
CA TYR A 223 8.85 -20.31 -8.57
C TYR A 223 8.29 -20.28 -9.99
N ASP A 224 7.86 -19.11 -10.47
CA ASP A 224 7.25 -18.97 -11.80
C ASP A 224 8.23 -19.37 -12.91
N PHE A 225 9.49 -18.92 -12.82
CA PHE A 225 10.51 -19.28 -13.80
C PHE A 225 10.97 -20.73 -13.67
N ALA A 226 11.00 -21.27 -12.45
CA ALA A 226 11.30 -22.68 -12.20
C ALA A 226 10.19 -23.62 -12.69
N ALA A 227 8.93 -23.16 -12.77
CA ALA A 227 7.82 -23.92 -13.33
C ALA A 227 7.87 -24.00 -14.85
N ALA A 228 8.50 -23.02 -15.51
CA ALA A 228 8.52 -22.93 -16.96
C ALA A 228 9.21 -24.14 -17.63
N ASN A 229 8.63 -24.57 -18.76
CA ASN A 229 9.21 -25.59 -19.62
C ASN A 229 10.15 -24.96 -20.67
N ASN A 230 11.25 -24.35 -20.22
CA ASN A 230 12.24 -23.72 -21.09
C ASN A 230 13.67 -23.88 -20.53
N ARG A 231 14.68 -23.45 -21.30
CA ARG A 231 16.11 -23.58 -20.94
C ARG A 231 16.42 -23.00 -19.56
N LEU A 232 15.88 -21.81 -19.23
CA LEU A 232 16.10 -21.19 -17.93
C LEU A 232 15.43 -21.98 -16.79
N GLY A 233 14.20 -22.45 -16.97
CA GLY A 233 13.53 -23.30 -15.97
C GLY A 233 14.31 -24.58 -15.68
N TYR A 234 14.87 -25.23 -16.71
CA TYR A 234 15.75 -26.39 -16.53
C TYR A 234 17.05 -26.03 -15.80
N ALA A 235 17.64 -24.87 -16.09
CA ALA A 235 18.82 -24.40 -15.40
C ALA A 235 18.55 -24.16 -13.92
N ILE A 236 17.48 -23.45 -13.58
CA ILE A 236 17.06 -23.17 -12.19
C ILE A 236 16.93 -24.48 -11.41
N ARG A 237 16.21 -25.47 -11.96
CA ARG A 237 15.96 -26.77 -11.29
C ARG A 237 17.22 -27.60 -11.04
N LYS A 238 18.33 -27.31 -11.73
CA LYS A 238 19.61 -28.02 -11.58
C LYS A 238 20.57 -27.36 -10.58
N ILE A 239 20.28 -26.16 -10.12
CA ILE A 239 21.16 -25.45 -9.18
C ILE A 239 21.24 -26.21 -7.86
N ASP A 240 22.46 -26.48 -7.42
CA ASP A 240 22.71 -27.07 -6.10
C ASP A 240 22.69 -25.97 -5.03
N ASP A 241 21.49 -25.71 -4.53
CA ASP A 241 21.20 -24.74 -3.50
C ASP A 241 19.91 -25.15 -2.76
N PRO A 242 19.92 -25.33 -1.43
CA PRO A 242 18.75 -25.84 -0.70
C PRO A 242 17.49 -24.99 -0.90
N PHE A 243 17.64 -23.67 -0.94
CA PHE A 243 16.52 -22.75 -1.14
C PHE A 243 15.96 -22.89 -2.56
N ILE A 244 16.84 -22.83 -3.58
CA ILE A 244 16.42 -22.95 -4.99
C ILE A 244 15.79 -24.31 -5.27
N GLN A 245 16.36 -25.39 -4.74
CA GLN A 245 15.81 -26.74 -4.90
C GLN A 245 14.44 -26.88 -4.25
N THR A 246 14.23 -26.28 -3.08
CA THR A 246 12.92 -26.32 -2.38
C THR A 246 11.85 -25.61 -3.22
N VAL A 247 12.13 -24.38 -3.66
CA VAL A 247 11.19 -23.62 -4.51
C VAL A 247 10.96 -24.31 -5.86
N SER A 248 11.99 -24.91 -6.44
CA SER A 248 11.89 -25.68 -7.69
C SER A 248 11.02 -26.94 -7.56
N LYS A 249 11.10 -27.63 -6.43
CA LYS A 249 10.23 -28.78 -6.12
C LYS A 249 8.77 -28.34 -5.96
N MET A 250 8.53 -27.21 -5.29
CA MET A 250 7.18 -26.62 -5.23
C MET A 250 6.66 -26.24 -6.61
N ALA A 251 7.51 -25.71 -7.49
CA ALA A 251 7.15 -25.29 -8.85
C ALA A 251 6.72 -26.46 -9.75
N THR A 252 7.20 -27.66 -9.45
CA THR A 252 6.95 -28.86 -10.26
C THR A 252 5.93 -29.81 -9.64
N SER A 253 5.34 -29.49 -8.49
CA SER A 253 4.38 -30.35 -7.76
C SER A 253 2.92 -30.23 -8.20
N GLY A 254 2.66 -29.88 -9.47
CA GLY A 254 1.30 -29.95 -10.05
C GLY A 254 0.41 -28.71 -9.82
N GLY A 255 1.00 -27.51 -9.73
CA GLY A 255 0.25 -26.24 -9.81
C GLY A 255 -0.32 -25.69 -8.49
N SER A 256 -0.07 -26.33 -7.36
CA SER A 256 -0.54 -25.87 -6.03
C SER A 256 0.44 -24.92 -5.32
N GLY A 257 1.30 -24.20 -6.05
CA GLY A 257 2.40 -23.39 -5.49
C GLY A 257 2.01 -22.50 -4.33
N GLN A 258 0.87 -21.81 -4.47
CA GLN A 258 0.33 -20.91 -3.44
C GLN A 258 0.05 -21.61 -2.10
N LEU A 259 -0.26 -22.91 -2.12
CA LEU A 259 -0.52 -23.70 -0.91
C LEU A 259 0.77 -24.16 -0.20
N TYR A 260 1.95 -24.01 -0.82
CA TYR A 260 3.22 -24.36 -0.18
C TYR A 260 3.94 -23.14 0.41
N PHE A 261 3.76 -21.94 -0.17
CA PHE A 261 4.43 -20.72 0.29
C PHE A 261 4.26 -20.41 1.79
N PRO A 262 3.08 -20.61 2.42
CA PRO A 262 2.93 -20.45 3.88
C PRO A 262 3.96 -21.24 4.71
N PHE A 263 4.45 -22.36 4.16
CA PHE A 263 5.35 -23.29 4.83
C PHE A 263 6.80 -23.19 4.33
N LEU A 264 7.12 -22.20 3.48
CA LEU A 264 8.41 -22.12 2.79
C LEU A 264 9.60 -22.17 3.77
N ASP A 265 9.57 -21.41 4.87
CA ASP A 265 10.65 -21.41 5.87
C ASP A 265 10.87 -22.80 6.48
N ASN A 266 9.79 -23.50 6.85
CA ASN A 266 9.86 -24.86 7.38
C ASN A 266 10.31 -25.90 6.34
N LEU A 267 9.91 -25.74 5.07
CA LEU A 267 10.35 -26.60 3.98
C LEU A 267 11.86 -26.45 3.74
N ILE A 268 12.38 -25.23 3.71
CA ILE A 268 13.82 -24.95 3.53
C ILE A 268 14.65 -25.52 4.69
N LYS A 269 14.15 -25.37 5.92
CA LYS A 269 14.84 -25.85 7.13
C LYS A 269 14.66 -27.35 7.38
N GLY A 270 13.93 -28.05 6.51
CA GLY A 270 13.66 -29.49 6.65
C GLY A 270 12.77 -29.87 7.83
N LYS A 271 12.10 -28.88 8.46
CA LYS A 271 11.13 -29.10 9.55
C LYS A 271 9.80 -29.68 9.05
N MET A 272 9.52 -29.53 7.76
CA MET A 272 8.31 -30.02 7.09
C MET A 272 8.69 -30.56 5.71
N LYS A 273 7.97 -31.58 5.23
CA LYS A 273 8.07 -32.09 3.85
C LYS A 273 6.86 -31.67 3.04
N LEU A 274 7.03 -31.60 1.72
CA LEU A 274 5.90 -31.34 0.80
C LEU A 274 4.78 -32.37 0.96
N SER A 275 5.12 -33.64 1.23
CA SER A 275 4.15 -34.72 1.49
C SER A 275 3.25 -34.46 2.69
N ASP A 276 3.75 -33.76 3.71
CA ASP A 276 2.98 -33.45 4.92
C ASP A 276 1.87 -32.43 4.59
N ILE A 277 2.17 -31.51 3.67
CA ILE A 277 1.22 -30.51 3.16
C ILE A 277 0.26 -31.17 2.18
N ASP A 278 0.77 -32.03 1.28
CA ASP A 278 -0.05 -32.75 0.31
C ASP A 278 -1.14 -33.63 0.95
N ALA A 279 -0.85 -34.19 2.13
CA ALA A 279 -1.80 -34.99 2.88
C ALA A 279 -3.04 -34.20 3.37
N VAL A 280 -2.95 -32.88 3.47
CA VAL A 280 -4.03 -32.04 4.02
C VAL A 280 -4.51 -30.93 3.10
N LYS A 281 -3.73 -30.53 2.08
CA LYS A 281 -4.03 -29.36 1.23
C LYS A 281 -5.35 -29.44 0.44
N ALA A 282 -5.92 -30.64 0.27
CA ALA A 282 -7.21 -30.87 -0.37
C ALA A 282 -8.40 -30.81 0.61
N ASP A 283 -8.14 -30.79 1.92
CA ASP A 283 -9.12 -30.68 3.00
C ASP A 283 -8.90 -29.33 3.68
N ASP A 284 -9.71 -28.34 3.32
CA ASP A 284 -9.53 -26.95 3.76
C ASP A 284 -9.56 -26.81 5.30
N ALA A 285 -10.34 -27.65 5.99
CA ALA A 285 -10.40 -27.65 7.44
C ALA A 285 -9.09 -28.14 8.05
N LYS A 286 -8.53 -29.27 7.56
CA LYS A 286 -7.22 -29.76 8.02
C LYS A 286 -6.08 -28.82 7.63
N TYR A 287 -6.15 -28.23 6.44
CA TYR A 287 -5.17 -27.28 5.95
C TYR A 287 -5.15 -25.99 6.80
N TYR A 288 -6.32 -25.45 7.18
CA TYR A 288 -6.41 -24.33 8.13
C TYR A 288 -5.69 -24.63 9.45
N LYS A 289 -5.91 -25.82 10.03
CA LYS A 289 -5.25 -26.24 11.28
C LYS A 289 -3.73 -26.32 11.12
N LEU A 290 -3.25 -26.80 9.97
CA LEU A 290 -1.82 -26.81 9.66
C LEU A 290 -1.23 -25.39 9.56
N LEU A 291 -1.97 -24.44 8.97
CA LEU A 291 -1.57 -23.03 8.91
C LEU A 291 -1.46 -22.42 10.31
N VAL A 292 -2.47 -22.62 11.16
CA VAL A 292 -2.45 -22.14 12.56
C VAL A 292 -1.25 -22.72 13.32
N LYS A 293 -1.05 -24.04 13.25
CA LYS A 293 0.11 -24.68 13.88
C LYS A 293 1.44 -24.09 13.40
N THR A 294 1.55 -23.82 12.10
CA THR A 294 2.76 -23.22 11.51
C THR A 294 2.94 -21.78 11.97
N ARG A 295 1.86 -21.00 12.11
CA ARG A 295 1.90 -19.62 12.60
C ARG A 295 2.45 -19.58 14.02
N MET A 296 1.98 -20.48 14.89
CA MET A 296 2.49 -20.58 16.26
C MET A 296 3.98 -20.95 16.31
N ASP A 297 4.44 -21.90 15.50
CA ASP A 297 5.89 -22.22 15.37
C ASP A 297 6.70 -20.98 14.92
N TYR A 298 6.23 -20.29 13.88
CA TYR A 298 6.93 -19.12 13.35
C TYR A 298 6.96 -17.95 14.33
N VAL A 299 5.88 -17.72 15.07
CA VAL A 299 5.81 -16.71 16.13
C VAL A 299 6.84 -17.03 17.21
N GLN A 300 6.83 -18.26 17.73
CA GLN A 300 7.76 -18.67 18.78
C GLN A 300 9.21 -18.45 18.36
N ARG A 301 9.55 -18.82 17.13
CA ARG A 301 10.91 -18.66 16.60
C ARG A 301 11.27 -17.20 16.33
N THR A 302 10.29 -16.38 15.95
CA THR A 302 10.48 -14.93 15.83
C THR A 302 10.77 -14.30 17.20
N LEU A 303 10.12 -14.76 18.27
CA LEU A 303 10.42 -14.34 19.64
C LEU A 303 11.84 -14.75 20.08
N GLU A 304 12.36 -15.84 19.52
CA GLU A 304 13.75 -16.31 19.70
C GLU A 304 14.76 -15.57 18.80
N GLY A 305 14.30 -14.61 17.99
CA GLY A 305 15.14 -13.77 17.12
C GLY A 305 15.38 -14.36 15.72
N GLU A 306 14.70 -15.46 15.36
CA GLU A 306 14.77 -15.98 13.98
C GLU A 306 14.04 -15.06 13.00
N LYS A 307 14.65 -14.82 11.83
CA LYS A 307 13.97 -14.24 10.68
C LYS A 307 13.19 -15.34 9.92
N ILE A 308 11.89 -15.13 9.76
CA ILE A 308 10.98 -16.06 9.09
C ILE A 308 10.63 -15.56 7.69
N LEU A 309 10.66 -16.46 6.70
CA LEU A 309 10.21 -16.20 5.33
C LEU A 309 8.70 -16.47 5.17
N GLU A 310 8.04 -15.70 4.29
CA GLU A 310 6.63 -15.90 3.90
C GLU A 310 5.60 -15.85 5.05
N MET A 311 5.94 -15.21 6.17
CA MET A 311 5.04 -14.99 7.31
C MET A 311 3.73 -14.29 6.90
N GLU A 312 3.78 -13.32 5.99
CA GLU A 312 2.59 -12.65 5.44
C GLU A 312 1.74 -13.56 4.55
N SER A 313 2.38 -14.44 3.76
CA SER A 313 1.64 -15.42 2.96
C SER A 313 0.90 -16.40 3.84
N LEU A 314 1.52 -16.80 4.95
CA LEU A 314 0.88 -17.62 5.96
C LEU A 314 -0.33 -16.91 6.56
N SER A 315 -0.19 -15.65 6.98
CA SER A 315 -1.31 -14.87 7.52
C SER A 315 -2.47 -14.77 6.54
N ARG A 316 -2.22 -14.38 5.28
CA ARG A 316 -3.27 -14.24 4.25
C ARG A 316 -3.95 -15.56 3.92
N MET A 317 -3.20 -16.65 3.84
CA MET A 317 -3.79 -17.96 3.55
C MET A 317 -4.62 -18.48 4.74
N MET A 318 -4.14 -18.25 5.97
CA MET A 318 -4.88 -18.59 7.18
C MET A 318 -6.18 -17.80 7.29
N GLU A 319 -6.15 -16.51 6.98
CA GLU A 319 -7.34 -15.66 6.91
C GLU A 319 -8.35 -16.19 5.88
N LYS A 320 -7.88 -16.38 4.64
CA LYS A 320 -8.69 -16.93 3.55
C LYS A 320 -9.38 -18.23 3.96
N LYS A 321 -8.61 -19.20 4.45
CA LYS A 321 -9.13 -20.54 4.78
C LYS A 321 -9.98 -20.55 6.05
N GLY A 322 -9.66 -19.72 7.04
CA GLY A 322 -10.51 -19.52 8.21
C GLY A 322 -11.89 -18.99 7.82
N ASN A 323 -11.92 -17.99 6.95
CA ASN A 323 -13.17 -17.39 6.48
C ASN A 323 -13.96 -18.33 5.56
N GLU A 324 -13.31 -18.97 4.60
CA GLU A 324 -13.96 -19.92 3.67
C GLU A 324 -14.62 -21.10 4.39
N VAL A 325 -13.94 -21.69 5.38
CA VAL A 325 -14.40 -22.93 6.03
C VAL A 325 -15.33 -22.66 7.20
N TYR A 326 -15.00 -21.69 8.05
CA TYR A 326 -15.67 -21.53 9.34
C TYR A 326 -16.54 -20.28 9.39
N THR A 327 -16.00 -19.09 9.07
CA THR A 327 -16.75 -17.83 9.19
C THR A 327 -17.96 -17.82 8.27
N LYS A 328 -17.80 -18.19 6.99
CA LYS A 328 -18.91 -18.23 6.03
C LYS A 328 -19.96 -19.27 6.39
N GLU A 329 -19.56 -20.43 6.91
CA GLU A 329 -20.48 -21.48 7.35
C GLU A 329 -21.37 -20.99 8.51
N ILE A 330 -20.76 -20.46 9.58
CA ILE A 330 -21.53 -20.00 10.75
C ILE A 330 -22.36 -18.75 10.44
N ASN A 331 -21.92 -17.92 9.49
CA ASN A 331 -22.67 -16.78 8.99
C ASN A 331 -23.84 -17.22 8.11
N GLY A 332 -23.64 -18.21 7.22
CA GLY A 332 -24.70 -18.77 6.39
C GLY A 332 -25.82 -19.42 7.22
N LEU A 333 -25.48 -19.95 8.39
CA LEU A 333 -26.43 -20.53 9.34
C LEU A 333 -27.00 -19.51 10.36
N HIS A 334 -27.01 -18.21 10.06
CA HIS A 334 -27.39 -17.17 11.03
C HIS A 334 -28.82 -17.27 11.56
N GLU A 335 -29.76 -17.79 10.77
CA GLU A 335 -31.16 -18.07 11.16
C GLU A 335 -31.35 -19.43 11.85
N SER A 336 -30.31 -20.26 11.91
CA SER A 336 -30.39 -21.58 12.55
C SER A 336 -30.15 -21.49 14.07
N PRO A 337 -30.71 -22.43 14.86
CA PRO A 337 -30.40 -22.53 16.28
C PRO A 337 -28.89 -22.69 16.54
N ASP A 338 -28.40 -22.10 17.64
CA ASP A 338 -26.96 -22.06 17.99
C ASP A 338 -26.29 -23.44 17.99
N ALA A 339 -27.00 -24.49 18.43
CA ALA A 339 -26.51 -25.87 18.46
C ALA A 339 -26.19 -26.43 17.06
N VAL A 340 -26.91 -25.97 16.03
CA VAL A 340 -26.65 -26.32 14.63
C VAL A 340 -25.59 -25.36 14.07
N ARG A 341 -25.83 -24.06 14.22
CA ARG A 341 -24.99 -22.99 13.66
C ARG A 341 -23.52 -23.10 14.06
N PHE A 342 -23.23 -23.33 15.34
CA PHE A 342 -21.85 -23.30 15.86
C PHE A 342 -21.21 -24.68 15.97
N LYS A 343 -21.86 -25.74 15.46
CA LYS A 343 -21.36 -27.13 15.54
C LYS A 343 -19.94 -27.27 14.98
N ILE A 344 -19.64 -26.62 13.86
CA ILE A 344 -18.33 -26.70 13.20
C ILE A 344 -17.20 -26.12 14.07
N LEU A 345 -17.48 -25.12 14.91
CA LEU A 345 -16.50 -24.46 15.78
C LEU A 345 -15.99 -25.38 16.90
N TYR A 346 -16.79 -26.37 17.32
CA TYR A 346 -16.37 -27.33 18.35
C TYR A 346 -15.22 -28.23 17.89
N THR A 347 -14.99 -28.34 16.58
CA THR A 347 -13.86 -29.07 16.01
C THR A 347 -12.52 -28.34 16.16
N LEU A 348 -12.54 -27.07 16.56
CA LEU A 348 -11.37 -26.20 16.70
C LEU A 348 -10.81 -26.19 18.13
N THR A 349 -9.51 -25.96 18.24
CA THR A 349 -8.79 -25.63 19.50
C THR A 349 -9.02 -24.16 19.88
N PRO A 350 -8.75 -23.74 21.13
CA PRO A 350 -8.85 -22.34 21.50
C PRO A 350 -7.88 -21.44 20.70
N GLN A 351 -6.70 -21.94 20.31
CA GLN A 351 -5.76 -21.19 19.47
C GLN A 351 -6.27 -21.03 18.04
N GLU A 352 -6.86 -22.07 17.47
CA GLU A 352 -7.50 -21.99 16.14
C GLU A 352 -8.68 -21.01 16.16
N LEU A 353 -9.49 -21.02 17.23
CA LEU A 353 -10.57 -20.04 17.39
C LEU A 353 -10.04 -18.61 17.58
N TYR A 354 -8.94 -18.43 18.30
CA TYR A 354 -8.27 -17.14 18.42
C TYR A 354 -7.86 -16.60 17.05
N TYR A 355 -7.20 -17.41 16.22
CA TYR A 355 -6.84 -16.99 14.87
C TYR A 355 -8.04 -16.84 13.94
N LEU A 356 -9.15 -17.52 14.18
CA LEU A 356 -10.40 -17.29 13.47
C LEU A 356 -11.02 -15.93 13.83
N VAL A 357 -10.92 -15.48 15.08
CA VAL A 357 -11.26 -14.10 15.46
C VAL A 357 -10.42 -13.10 14.65
N ILE A 358 -9.10 -13.31 14.59
CA ILE A 358 -8.20 -12.41 13.85
C ILE A 358 -8.49 -12.40 12.34
N ALA A 359 -8.77 -13.56 11.76
CA ALA A 359 -9.11 -13.72 10.35
C ALA A 359 -10.46 -13.11 9.98
N GLY A 360 -11.42 -13.15 10.89
CA GLY A 360 -12.79 -12.74 10.65
C GLY A 360 -13.09 -11.27 10.89
N GLU A 361 -12.08 -10.40 11.03
CA GLU A 361 -12.27 -8.98 11.36
C GLU A 361 -13.35 -8.28 10.53
N THR A 362 -13.33 -8.50 9.21
CA THR A 362 -14.24 -7.87 8.25
C THR A 362 -15.47 -8.71 7.93
N GLU A 363 -15.42 -10.02 8.21
CA GLU A 363 -16.42 -10.99 7.76
C GLU A 363 -17.35 -11.47 8.90
N LEU A 364 -16.95 -11.32 10.16
CA LEU A 364 -17.73 -11.84 11.28
C LEU A 364 -18.99 -11.03 11.52
N TYR A 365 -20.13 -11.72 11.59
CA TYR A 365 -21.32 -11.11 12.17
C TYR A 365 -21.14 -10.99 13.68
N THR A 366 -21.71 -9.94 14.26
CA THR A 366 -21.75 -9.75 15.72
C THR A 366 -22.25 -11.01 16.44
N SER A 367 -23.32 -11.62 15.95
CA SER A 367 -23.86 -12.85 16.55
C SER A 367 -22.90 -14.04 16.42
N SER A 368 -22.14 -14.14 15.32
CA SER A 368 -21.14 -15.19 15.12
C SER A 368 -19.98 -15.08 16.12
N TYR A 369 -19.52 -13.85 16.40
CA TYR A 369 -18.49 -13.62 17.41
C TYR A 369 -19.02 -13.84 18.83
N VAL A 370 -20.09 -13.12 19.22
CA VAL A 370 -20.56 -13.02 20.61
C VAL A 370 -21.21 -14.32 21.10
N LYS A 371 -21.94 -15.05 20.23
CA LYS A 371 -22.61 -16.31 20.61
C LYS A 371 -21.85 -17.57 20.21
N GLY A 372 -20.90 -17.46 19.27
CA GLY A 372 -20.17 -18.59 18.71
C GLY A 372 -18.71 -18.61 19.14
N ILE A 373 -17.87 -17.92 18.38
CA ILE A 373 -16.41 -18.06 18.46
C ILE A 373 -15.87 -17.70 19.85
N TYR A 374 -16.23 -16.52 20.37
CA TYR A 374 -15.71 -16.04 21.65
C TYR A 374 -16.06 -16.96 22.84
N PRO A 375 -17.35 -17.29 23.11
CA PRO A 375 -17.69 -18.14 24.25
C PRO A 375 -17.12 -19.55 24.14
N ILE A 376 -17.11 -20.16 22.95
CA ILE A 376 -16.54 -21.51 22.75
C ILE A 376 -15.02 -21.49 22.98
N MET A 377 -14.33 -20.47 22.49
CA MET A 377 -12.89 -20.28 22.69
C MET A 377 -12.56 -20.13 24.17
N MET A 378 -13.28 -19.26 24.89
CA MET A 378 -13.06 -19.02 26.31
C MET A 378 -13.39 -20.26 27.15
N GLN A 379 -14.47 -20.97 26.82
CA GLN A 379 -14.81 -22.25 27.46
C GLN A 379 -13.69 -23.28 27.28
N LYS A 380 -13.15 -23.44 26.07
CA LYS A 380 -12.10 -24.42 25.76
C LYS A 380 -10.76 -24.13 26.44
N ILE A 381 -10.44 -22.86 26.73
CA ILE A 381 -9.25 -22.49 27.50
C ILE A 381 -9.51 -22.44 29.02
N GLY A 382 -10.71 -22.83 29.47
CA GLY A 382 -11.08 -22.85 30.89
C GLY A 382 -11.30 -21.46 31.49
N ASN A 383 -11.76 -20.50 30.67
CA ASN A 383 -11.96 -19.10 31.03
C ASN A 383 -10.69 -18.46 31.61
N LYS A 384 -9.56 -18.64 30.92
CA LYS A 384 -8.24 -18.07 31.27
C LYS A 384 -7.67 -17.29 30.09
N GLY A 385 -8.00 -16.00 30.01
CA GLY A 385 -7.56 -15.13 28.92
C GLY A 385 -6.05 -14.91 28.89
N ASP A 386 -5.39 -14.88 30.05
CA ASP A 386 -3.94 -14.85 30.19
C ASP A 386 -3.29 -16.08 29.52
N SER A 387 -3.85 -17.27 29.82
CA SER A 387 -3.37 -18.55 29.27
C SER A 387 -3.59 -18.64 27.77
N LEU A 388 -4.70 -18.08 27.26
CA LEU A 388 -4.94 -17.99 25.82
C LEU A 388 -3.82 -17.20 25.13
N LEU A 389 -3.53 -15.98 25.59
CA LEU A 389 -2.52 -15.11 24.98
C LEU A 389 -1.12 -15.71 25.09
N MET A 390 -0.77 -16.31 26.23
CA MET A 390 0.50 -17.03 26.37
C MET A 390 0.61 -18.19 25.37
N SER A 391 -0.48 -18.93 25.16
CA SER A 391 -0.46 -20.09 24.25
C SER A 391 -0.25 -19.73 22.78
N VAL A 392 -0.55 -18.49 22.38
CA VAL A 392 -0.30 -17.97 21.02
C VAL A 392 0.90 -17.03 20.96
N GLY A 393 1.73 -16.97 22.01
CA GLY A 393 2.92 -16.12 22.06
C GLY A 393 2.61 -14.61 21.96
N PHE A 394 1.42 -14.18 22.40
CA PHE A 394 0.88 -12.83 22.22
C PHE A 394 0.80 -12.38 20.75
N ASP A 395 0.80 -13.31 19.80
CA ASP A 395 0.71 -12.97 18.38
C ASP A 395 -0.60 -12.24 18.07
N ARG A 396 -0.52 -11.08 17.41
CA ARG A 396 -1.67 -10.24 17.04
C ARG A 396 -2.58 -9.87 18.22
N PHE A 397 -2.06 -9.83 19.46
CA PHE A 397 -2.88 -9.55 20.65
C PHE A 397 -3.58 -8.19 20.58
N LYS A 398 -2.97 -7.15 19.96
CA LYS A 398 -3.61 -5.84 19.81
C LYS A 398 -4.88 -5.92 18.97
N LYS A 399 -4.82 -6.65 17.85
CA LYS A 399 -5.98 -6.93 17.01
C LYS A 399 -7.04 -7.75 17.75
N PHE A 400 -6.63 -8.72 18.57
CA PHE A 400 -7.58 -9.42 19.43
C PHE A 400 -8.29 -8.49 20.44
N ILE A 401 -7.54 -7.60 21.09
CA ILE A 401 -8.09 -6.62 22.05
C ILE A 401 -9.03 -5.65 21.35
N LYS A 402 -8.71 -5.21 20.13
CA LYS A 402 -9.63 -4.44 19.28
C LYS A 402 -10.92 -5.20 19.03
N MET A 403 -10.84 -6.46 18.62
CA MET A 403 -12.03 -7.27 18.36
C MET A 403 -12.87 -7.42 19.62
N ALA A 404 -12.25 -7.71 20.77
CA ALA A 404 -12.96 -7.81 22.04
C ALA A 404 -13.58 -6.47 22.48
N ALA A 405 -12.92 -5.34 22.23
CA ALA A 405 -13.45 -4.01 22.52
C ALA A 405 -14.62 -3.66 21.59
N GLY A 406 -14.50 -3.92 20.29
CA GLY A 406 -15.53 -3.65 19.29
C GLY A 406 -16.80 -4.48 19.50
N TYR A 407 -16.65 -5.74 19.94
CA TYR A 407 -17.76 -6.61 20.31
C TYR A 407 -18.13 -6.55 21.79
N ASN A 408 -17.70 -5.53 22.54
CA ASN A 408 -18.02 -5.34 23.97
C ASN A 408 -17.72 -6.55 24.90
N THR A 409 -16.80 -7.44 24.53
CA THR A 409 -16.36 -8.59 25.36
C THR A 409 -15.03 -8.35 26.08
N LEU A 410 -14.40 -7.19 25.89
CA LEU A 410 -13.09 -6.90 26.51
C LEU A 410 -13.16 -6.91 28.04
N SER A 411 -14.22 -6.37 28.64
CA SER A 411 -14.38 -6.37 30.11
C SER A 411 -14.45 -7.80 30.66
N ASP A 412 -15.25 -8.65 30.00
CA ASP A 412 -15.34 -10.08 30.33
C ASP A 412 -13.97 -10.76 30.18
N PHE A 413 -13.28 -10.52 29.05
CA PHE A 413 -11.96 -11.08 28.78
C PHE A 413 -10.93 -10.68 29.84
N LEU A 414 -10.80 -9.39 30.16
CA LEU A 414 -9.87 -8.91 31.19
C LEU A 414 -10.24 -9.45 32.58
N ASN A 415 -11.53 -9.75 32.82
CA ASN A 415 -11.97 -10.33 34.07
C ASN A 415 -11.56 -11.78 34.26
N THR A 416 -11.27 -12.50 33.18
CA THR A 416 -10.75 -13.88 33.24
C THR A 416 -9.29 -13.99 33.68
N PHE A 417 -8.55 -12.88 33.79
CA PHE A 417 -7.17 -12.88 34.26
C PHE A 417 -7.13 -13.14 35.77
N PRO A 418 -6.37 -14.14 36.26
CA PRO A 418 -6.24 -14.40 37.69
C PRO A 418 -5.63 -13.23 38.47
N ASP A 419 -4.65 -12.54 37.87
CA ASP A 419 -4.00 -11.35 38.42
C ASP A 419 -4.40 -10.10 37.62
N LYS A 420 -5.09 -9.16 38.29
CA LYS A 420 -5.50 -7.89 37.68
C LYS A 420 -4.32 -7.01 37.25
N LYS A 421 -3.14 -7.18 37.85
CA LYS A 421 -1.92 -6.50 37.39
C LYS A 421 -1.50 -6.97 36.01
N GLN A 422 -1.68 -8.25 35.67
CA GLN A 422 -1.36 -8.76 34.34
C GLN A 422 -2.30 -8.19 33.27
N ALA A 423 -3.60 -8.08 33.58
CA ALA A 423 -4.56 -7.38 32.72
C ALA A 423 -4.18 -5.90 32.53
N GLN A 424 -3.71 -5.25 33.60
CA GLN A 424 -3.21 -3.87 33.54
C GLN A 424 -1.97 -3.75 32.63
N VAL A 425 -1.02 -4.67 32.75
CA VAL A 425 0.20 -4.74 31.92
C VAL A 425 -0.16 -4.98 30.46
N LEU A 426 -1.12 -5.85 30.17
CA LEU A 426 -1.63 -6.10 28.82
C LEU A 426 -2.16 -4.81 28.17
N MET A 427 -2.98 -4.04 28.89
CA MET A 427 -3.51 -2.78 28.38
C MET A 427 -2.45 -1.69 28.24
N THR A 428 -1.36 -1.75 29.03
CA THR A 428 -0.17 -0.92 28.79
C THR A 428 0.58 -1.36 27.54
N ALA A 429 0.79 -2.66 27.34
CA ALA A 429 1.44 -3.19 26.14
C ALA A 429 0.63 -2.90 24.86
N PHE A 430 -0.70 -2.86 24.97
CA PHE A 430 -1.61 -2.50 23.88
C PHE A 430 -1.30 -1.12 23.29
N VAL A 431 -0.99 -0.13 24.15
CA VAL A 431 -0.69 1.26 23.76
C VAL A 431 0.80 1.50 23.47
N ASN A 432 1.70 0.65 23.96
CA ASN A 432 3.14 0.86 23.85
C ASN A 432 3.72 0.45 22.49
N ASN A 433 4.85 1.10 22.13
CA ASN A 433 5.69 0.77 20.98
C ASN A 433 4.98 0.81 19.60
N LEU A 434 3.94 1.63 19.45
CA LEU A 434 3.22 1.78 18.18
C LEU A 434 4.10 2.35 17.07
N GLU A 435 5.17 3.06 17.44
CA GLU A 435 6.15 3.59 16.49
C GLU A 435 7.10 2.53 15.90
N LYS A 436 7.11 1.32 16.48
CA LYS A 436 8.00 0.22 16.05
C LYS A 436 7.33 -0.74 15.08
N SER A 437 6.01 -0.66 14.89
CA SER A 437 5.32 -1.43 13.86
C SER A 437 5.71 -0.94 12.48
N GLU A 438 5.75 -1.85 11.49
CA GLU A 438 6.05 -1.45 10.09
C GLU A 438 4.95 -0.52 9.55
N GLY A 439 3.67 -0.87 9.80
CA GLY A 439 2.49 -0.08 9.39
C GLY A 439 1.80 0.69 10.52
N LEU A 440 0.60 1.21 10.21
CA LEU A 440 -0.25 1.99 11.14
C LEU A 440 -1.34 1.15 11.82
N GLU A 441 -1.52 -0.12 11.45
CA GLU A 441 -2.59 -1.01 11.93
C GLU A 441 -2.67 -0.98 13.47
N ASP A 442 -1.55 -1.15 14.18
CA ASP A 442 -1.52 -1.10 15.64
C ASP A 442 -2.03 0.24 16.23
N GLY A 443 -1.70 1.37 15.59
CA GLY A 443 -2.14 2.70 16.04
C GLY A 443 -3.63 2.93 15.79
N VAL A 444 -4.12 2.43 14.65
CA VAL A 444 -5.54 2.43 14.30
C VAL A 444 -6.34 1.55 15.26
N ASP A 445 -5.85 0.34 15.55
CA ASP A 445 -6.48 -0.59 16.47
C ASP A 445 -6.62 0.01 17.88
N VAL A 446 -5.60 0.74 18.34
CA VAL A 446 -5.62 1.47 19.62
C VAL A 446 -6.63 2.62 19.59
N ALA A 447 -6.67 3.39 18.49
CA ALA A 447 -7.62 4.48 18.31
C ALA A 447 -9.07 3.98 18.32
N ASP A 448 -9.38 2.98 17.49
CA ASP A 448 -10.72 2.41 17.35
C ASP A 448 -11.21 1.73 18.64
N SER A 449 -10.31 1.19 19.46
CA SER A 449 -10.68 0.55 20.72
C SER A 449 -11.04 1.56 21.81
N TYR A 450 -10.45 2.77 21.77
CA TYR A 450 -10.55 3.71 22.88
C TYR A 450 -11.99 4.16 23.16
N ALA A 451 -12.76 4.49 22.13
CA ALA A 451 -14.15 4.93 22.29
C ALA A 451 -14.99 3.86 23.01
N SER A 452 -14.82 2.59 22.64
CA SER A 452 -15.48 1.45 23.29
C SER A 452 -15.03 1.26 24.74
N ILE A 453 -13.73 1.38 25.01
CA ILE A 453 -13.17 1.19 26.35
C ILE A 453 -13.57 2.35 27.27
N GLN A 454 -13.62 3.59 26.77
CA GLN A 454 -14.04 4.76 27.54
C GLN A 454 -15.49 4.64 28.01
N GLU A 455 -16.36 4.08 27.18
CA GLU A 455 -17.77 3.86 27.52
C GLU A 455 -17.96 2.70 28.50
N SER A 456 -17.22 1.59 28.31
CA SER A 456 -17.45 0.34 29.04
C SER A 456 -16.53 0.11 30.25
N ILE A 457 -15.31 0.65 30.26
CA ILE A 457 -14.26 0.40 31.27
C ILE A 457 -13.43 1.68 31.53
N LYS A 458 -14.07 2.74 32.07
CA LYS A 458 -13.46 4.07 32.30
C LYS A 458 -12.03 4.04 32.89
N PRO A 459 -11.72 3.26 33.94
CA PRO A 459 -10.36 3.24 34.51
C PRO A 459 -9.29 2.77 33.51
N VAL A 460 -9.64 1.85 32.60
CA VAL A 460 -8.71 1.37 31.57
C VAL A 460 -8.50 2.45 30.50
N ALA A 461 -9.54 3.19 30.11
CA ALA A 461 -9.40 4.32 29.18
C ALA A 461 -8.52 5.45 29.75
N GLU A 462 -8.68 5.78 31.04
CA GLU A 462 -7.81 6.75 31.72
C GLU A 462 -6.34 6.30 31.72
N GLN A 463 -6.11 5.01 32.01
CA GLN A 463 -4.77 4.44 31.93
C GLN A 463 -4.21 4.47 30.50
N MET A 464 -5.01 4.15 29.48
CA MET A 464 -4.58 4.25 28.08
C MET A 464 -4.14 5.66 27.72
N LEU A 465 -4.90 6.68 28.13
CA LEU A 465 -4.54 8.09 27.90
C LEU A 465 -3.23 8.46 28.61
N ASN A 466 -3.01 7.99 29.83
CA ASN A 466 -1.73 8.19 30.53
C ASN A 466 -0.57 7.49 29.83
N ASN A 467 -0.78 6.26 29.35
CA ASN A 467 0.24 5.53 28.59
C ASN A 467 0.59 6.23 27.27
N VAL A 468 -0.39 6.79 26.57
CA VAL A 468 -0.14 7.59 25.36
C VAL A 468 0.82 8.75 25.65
N LYS A 469 0.58 9.50 26.73
CA LYS A 469 1.47 10.60 27.16
C LYS A 469 2.87 10.13 27.49
N LEU A 470 2.99 9.05 28.28
CA LEU A 470 4.29 8.48 28.63
C LEU A 470 5.09 8.04 27.39
N ASN A 471 4.42 7.46 26.38
CA ASN A 471 5.08 7.10 25.13
C ASN A 471 5.43 8.30 24.27
N TYR A 472 4.60 9.35 24.28
CA TYR A 472 4.94 10.61 23.62
C TYR A 472 6.23 11.19 24.21
N ASP A 473 6.29 11.36 25.53
CA ASP A 473 7.45 11.90 26.24
C ASP A 473 8.72 11.08 25.99
N ARG A 474 8.59 9.74 26.00
CA ARG A 474 9.68 8.83 25.66
C ARG A 474 10.19 9.05 24.22
N ASN A 475 9.29 9.24 23.26
CA ASN A 475 9.67 9.47 21.86
C ASN A 475 10.24 10.87 21.63
N VAL A 476 9.78 11.89 22.36
CA VAL A 476 10.40 13.22 22.40
C VAL A 476 11.83 13.11 22.92
N ALA A 477 12.05 12.44 24.05
CA ALA A 477 13.36 12.24 24.63
C ALA A 477 14.31 11.46 23.70
N ALA A 478 13.77 10.54 22.89
CA ALA A 478 14.53 9.76 21.91
C ALA A 478 14.67 10.44 20.53
N GLY A 479 14.07 11.61 20.30
CA GLY A 479 14.05 12.28 19.00
C GLY A 479 13.32 11.48 17.89
N ASN A 480 12.41 10.58 18.26
CA ASN A 480 11.70 9.71 17.31
C ASN A 480 10.45 10.42 16.76
N LYS A 481 10.61 11.06 15.60
CA LYS A 481 9.54 11.80 14.92
C LYS A 481 8.28 10.97 14.67
N ARG A 482 8.42 9.72 14.22
CA ARG A 482 7.27 8.83 13.97
C ARG A 482 6.46 8.62 15.24
N GLY A 483 7.15 8.31 16.35
CA GLY A 483 6.48 8.13 17.63
C GLY A 483 5.85 9.41 18.16
N MET A 484 6.52 10.55 18.02
CA MET A 484 5.95 11.85 18.41
C MET A 484 4.63 12.12 17.68
N VAL A 485 4.57 11.90 16.37
CA VAL A 485 3.34 12.07 15.58
C VAL A 485 2.25 11.11 16.07
N ILE A 486 2.54 9.80 16.11
CA ILE A 486 1.54 8.78 16.51
C ILE A 486 0.92 9.10 17.88
N TYR A 487 1.75 9.35 18.89
CA TYR A 487 1.23 9.53 20.25
C TYR A 487 0.59 10.90 20.47
N ASN A 488 1.03 11.95 19.77
CA ASN A 488 0.34 13.24 19.79
C ASN A 488 -1.05 13.16 19.16
N LEU A 489 -1.17 12.44 18.03
CA LEU A 489 -2.46 12.18 17.40
C LEU A 489 -3.39 11.45 18.37
N LEU A 490 -2.93 10.35 18.97
CA LEU A 490 -3.72 9.57 19.92
C LEU A 490 -4.14 10.39 21.16
N ASP A 491 -3.27 11.22 21.75
CA ASP A 491 -3.62 12.02 22.93
C ASP A 491 -4.77 12.98 22.63
N LYS A 492 -4.66 13.70 21.51
CA LYS A 492 -5.69 14.63 21.05
C LYS A 492 -6.99 13.92 20.68
N LEU A 493 -6.93 12.80 19.96
CA LEU A 493 -8.11 11.98 19.63
C LEU A 493 -8.81 11.48 20.90
N PHE A 494 -8.07 10.98 21.87
CA PHE A 494 -8.64 10.46 23.11
C PHE A 494 -9.31 11.56 23.93
N ARG A 495 -8.70 12.74 24.04
CA ARG A 495 -9.32 13.88 24.73
C ARG A 495 -10.58 14.39 24.03
N SER A 496 -10.51 14.47 22.71
CA SER A 496 -11.61 14.95 21.87
C SER A 496 -12.88 14.09 21.92
N SER A 497 -12.73 12.79 22.23
CA SER A 497 -13.87 11.86 22.36
C SER A 497 -14.86 12.28 23.46
N SER A 498 -14.40 13.06 24.44
CA SER A 498 -15.17 13.55 25.59
C SER A 498 -15.23 15.07 25.73
N ASP A 499 -14.51 15.82 24.90
CA ASP A 499 -14.40 17.29 24.98
C ASP A 499 -14.57 17.94 23.60
N SER A 500 -15.69 18.65 23.42
CA SER A 500 -16.07 19.34 22.18
C SER A 500 -15.24 20.59 21.88
N THR A 501 -14.43 21.07 22.83
CA THR A 501 -13.58 22.24 22.63
C THR A 501 -12.31 21.91 21.85
N VAL A 502 -11.97 20.63 21.73
CA VAL A 502 -10.82 20.16 20.94
C VAL A 502 -11.17 20.16 19.45
N ASN A 503 -10.73 21.19 18.73
CA ASN A 503 -10.94 21.30 17.29
C ASN A 503 -9.93 20.45 16.50
N LEU A 504 -10.21 19.14 16.37
CA LEU A 504 -9.38 18.19 15.62
C LEU A 504 -9.10 18.64 14.18
N SER A 505 -10.07 19.28 13.53
CA SER A 505 -9.96 19.76 12.15
C SER A 505 -8.92 20.87 12.02
N GLN A 506 -8.92 21.82 12.96
CA GLN A 506 -7.87 22.85 13.02
C GLN A 506 -6.52 22.29 13.45
N GLU A 507 -6.51 21.37 14.41
CA GLU A 507 -5.29 20.80 14.98
C GLU A 507 -4.53 19.87 14.01
N PHE A 508 -5.25 19.23 13.08
CA PHE A 508 -4.68 18.25 12.15
C PHE A 508 -4.82 18.62 10.68
N GLY A 509 -5.48 19.73 10.35
CA GLY A 509 -5.76 20.11 8.96
C GLY A 509 -6.69 19.13 8.24
N ILE A 510 -7.52 18.38 8.97
CA ILE A 510 -8.52 17.46 8.41
C ILE A 510 -9.87 18.17 8.22
N PRO A 511 -10.73 17.72 7.28
CA PRO A 511 -12.10 18.22 7.15
C PRO A 511 -12.87 18.20 8.48
N PRO A 512 -13.91 19.05 8.65
CA PRO A 512 -14.77 19.04 9.84
C PRO A 512 -15.23 17.63 10.18
N VAL A 513 -14.94 17.13 11.39
CA VAL A 513 -15.42 15.81 11.86
C VAL A 513 -16.63 15.90 12.80
N TYR A 514 -16.91 17.10 13.31
CA TYR A 514 -17.96 17.37 14.29
C TYR A 514 -19.25 17.90 13.71
N SER A 515 -19.22 18.47 12.51
CA SER A 515 -20.39 19.04 11.89
C SER A 515 -20.39 18.87 10.38
N VAL A 516 -21.59 18.79 9.82
CA VAL A 516 -21.84 18.86 8.38
C VAL A 516 -22.76 20.06 8.15
N SER A 517 -22.38 21.02 7.31
CA SER A 517 -23.25 22.15 7.01
C SER A 517 -24.40 21.70 6.12
N TYR A 518 -25.55 22.38 6.24
CA TYR A 518 -26.66 22.12 5.32
C TYR A 518 -26.22 22.37 3.87
N GLU A 519 -25.47 23.46 3.64
CA GLU A 519 -24.98 23.85 2.32
C GLU A 519 -24.07 22.79 1.68
N SER A 520 -23.22 22.11 2.47
CA SER A 520 -22.36 21.05 1.93
C SER A 520 -23.12 19.77 1.54
N LEU A 521 -24.38 19.65 1.95
CA LEU A 521 -25.27 18.54 1.59
C LEU A 521 -26.14 18.85 0.38
N VAL A 522 -26.22 20.11 -0.05
CA VAL A 522 -26.99 20.51 -1.22
C VAL A 522 -26.24 20.03 -2.46
N THR A 523 -26.88 19.21 -3.27
CA THR A 523 -26.29 18.73 -4.53
C THR A 523 -26.18 19.88 -5.52
N ASP A 524 -25.08 19.97 -6.25
CA ASP A 524 -24.86 21.02 -7.26
C ASP A 524 -25.88 20.96 -8.40
N SER A 525 -26.33 19.76 -8.76
CA SER A 525 -27.20 19.52 -9.92
C SER A 525 -28.69 19.75 -9.63
N ALA A 526 -29.18 19.34 -8.46
CA ALA A 526 -30.60 19.43 -8.10
C ALA A 526 -30.92 20.56 -7.10
N HIS A 527 -29.90 21.25 -6.56
CA HIS A 527 -30.03 22.31 -5.56
C HIS A 527 -30.90 21.90 -4.33
N GLU A 528 -30.85 20.63 -3.97
CA GLU A 528 -31.57 20.03 -2.85
C GLU A 528 -30.68 19.03 -2.10
N VAL A 529 -31.04 18.66 -0.87
CA VAL A 529 -30.36 17.56 -0.17
C VAL A 529 -30.98 16.23 -0.60
N VAL A 530 -30.14 15.29 -1.04
CA VAL A 530 -30.61 14.01 -1.58
C VAL A 530 -30.19 12.86 -0.67
N THR A 531 -31.18 12.10 -0.19
CA THR A 531 -30.98 10.87 0.58
C THR A 531 -31.33 9.65 -0.24
N GLN A 532 -30.44 8.67 -0.31
CA GLN A 532 -30.71 7.34 -0.86
C GLN A 532 -30.79 6.30 0.25
N VAL A 533 -31.90 5.56 0.31
CA VAL A 533 -32.16 4.53 1.32
C VAL A 533 -32.21 3.15 0.65
N PHE A 534 -31.36 2.24 1.13
CA PHE A 534 -31.27 0.86 0.68
C PHE A 534 -32.07 -0.07 1.59
N PHE A 535 -33.09 -0.74 1.03
CA PHE A 535 -33.85 -1.82 1.66
C PHE A 535 -33.57 -3.16 0.99
N TYR A 536 -33.81 -4.25 1.71
CA TYR A 536 -33.52 -5.62 1.27
C TYR A 536 -34.76 -6.51 1.32
N GLY A 537 -34.73 -7.59 0.55
CA GLY A 537 -35.89 -8.42 0.22
C GLY A 537 -36.31 -9.43 1.29
N ASP A 538 -35.62 -9.49 2.42
CA ASP A 538 -35.89 -10.41 3.53
C ASP A 538 -37.04 -9.92 4.44
N GLU A 539 -37.38 -10.71 5.46
CA GLU A 539 -38.48 -10.37 6.37
C GLU A 539 -38.27 -9.04 7.09
N ASP A 540 -37.06 -8.82 7.62
CA ASP A 540 -36.68 -7.58 8.31
C ASP A 540 -36.64 -6.38 7.37
N GLY A 541 -36.12 -6.53 6.14
CA GLY A 541 -36.11 -5.46 5.14
C GLY A 541 -37.53 -5.04 4.72
N ARG A 542 -38.43 -6.01 4.50
CA ARG A 542 -39.87 -5.73 4.25
C ARG A 542 -40.54 -5.07 5.45
N MET A 543 -40.27 -5.54 6.66
CA MET A 543 -40.82 -4.94 7.89
C MET A 543 -40.33 -3.49 8.06
N ASN A 544 -39.04 -3.24 7.86
CA ASN A 544 -38.44 -1.93 7.91
C ASN A 544 -39.06 -0.97 6.89
N TYR A 545 -39.26 -1.42 5.65
CA TYR A 545 -39.91 -0.63 4.61
C TYR A 545 -41.38 -0.31 4.94
N SER A 546 -42.13 -1.27 5.49
CA SER A 546 -43.54 -1.08 5.85
C SER A 546 -43.73 0.04 6.90
N ARG A 547 -42.73 0.25 7.75
CA ARG A 547 -42.70 1.31 8.77
C ARG A 547 -42.07 2.61 8.26
N PHE A 548 -41.28 2.55 7.19
CA PHE A 548 -40.65 3.69 6.55
C PHE A 548 -41.68 4.61 5.86
N THR A 549 -42.52 4.05 4.98
CA THR A 549 -43.43 4.88 4.17
C THR A 549 -44.45 5.71 4.96
N PRO A 550 -45.04 5.25 6.09
CA PRO A 550 -46.00 6.05 6.86
C PRO A 550 -45.43 7.35 7.43
N GLN A 551 -44.11 7.44 7.64
CA GLN A 551 -43.46 8.63 8.21
C GLN A 551 -43.63 9.88 7.36
N PHE A 552 -43.80 9.69 6.05
CA PHE A 552 -43.95 10.76 5.06
C PHE A 552 -45.42 11.09 4.77
N SER A 553 -46.36 10.57 5.56
CA SER A 553 -47.81 10.84 5.39
C SER A 553 -48.28 12.15 6.05
N ASN A 554 -47.36 12.94 6.61
CA ASN A 554 -47.67 14.22 7.23
C ASN A 554 -47.56 15.40 6.24
N GLY A 555 -48.08 16.57 6.62
CA GLY A 555 -48.12 17.75 5.75
C GLY A 555 -46.77 18.41 5.43
N ASN A 556 -45.64 17.85 5.88
CA ASN A 556 -44.29 18.34 5.56
C ASN A 556 -43.67 17.60 4.36
N TRP A 557 -44.29 16.51 3.89
CA TRP A 557 -43.76 15.67 2.82
C TRP A 557 -44.81 15.40 1.75
N LYS A 558 -44.35 15.13 0.53
CA LYS A 558 -45.17 14.70 -0.59
C LYS A 558 -44.48 13.57 -1.33
N LYS A 559 -45.21 12.50 -1.62
CA LYS A 559 -44.75 11.45 -2.53
C LYS A 559 -44.70 12.01 -3.95
N ILE A 560 -43.49 12.06 -4.54
CA ILE A 560 -43.27 12.61 -5.89
C ILE A 560 -43.14 11.51 -6.95
N GLN A 561 -42.80 10.29 -6.54
CA GLN A 561 -42.68 9.15 -7.44
C GLN A 561 -42.95 7.83 -6.71
N ASP A 562 -43.56 6.90 -7.42
CA ASP A 562 -43.88 5.55 -6.94
C ASP A 562 -44.03 4.62 -8.15
N ASN A 563 -43.05 3.76 -8.38
CA ASN A 563 -43.08 2.80 -9.48
C ASN A 563 -42.87 1.37 -8.95
N LYS A 564 -42.73 0.39 -9.83
CA LYS A 564 -42.51 -1.01 -9.43
C LYS A 564 -41.28 -1.20 -8.51
N TYR A 565 -40.22 -0.43 -8.73
CA TYR A 565 -38.89 -0.66 -8.18
C TYR A 565 -38.53 0.27 -7.01
N TRP A 566 -39.03 1.49 -6.99
CA TRP A 566 -38.64 2.49 -5.98
C TRP A 566 -39.71 3.56 -5.77
N ILE A 567 -39.53 4.31 -4.69
CA ILE A 567 -40.40 5.39 -4.23
C ILE A 567 -39.56 6.63 -3.91
N ALA A 568 -40.14 7.82 -4.06
CA ALA A 568 -39.49 9.07 -3.67
C ALA A 568 -40.44 10.04 -2.96
N PHE A 569 -39.90 10.74 -1.95
CA PHE A 569 -40.60 11.76 -1.17
C PHE A 569 -39.82 13.07 -1.17
N ALA A 570 -40.51 14.20 -1.39
CA ALA A 570 -39.94 15.54 -1.29
C ALA A 570 -40.52 16.30 -0.10
N SER A 571 -39.72 17.15 0.53
CA SER A 571 -40.21 18.12 1.51
C SER A 571 -41.13 19.15 0.83
N THR A 572 -42.24 19.50 1.49
CA THR A 572 -43.18 20.55 1.03
C THR A 572 -43.07 21.82 1.85
N LYS A 573 -42.41 21.76 3.01
CA LYS A 573 -42.19 22.87 3.93
C LYS A 573 -40.74 22.90 4.37
N GLY A 574 -40.16 24.10 4.47
CA GLY A 574 -38.77 24.29 4.86
C GLY A 574 -37.83 24.22 3.65
N LYS A 575 -36.61 23.74 3.86
CA LYS A 575 -35.60 23.59 2.82
C LYS A 575 -35.86 22.34 1.95
N PRO A 576 -35.47 22.35 0.65
CA PRO A 576 -35.65 21.22 -0.25
C PRO A 576 -34.85 19.98 0.17
N ILE A 577 -35.55 18.85 0.32
CA ILE A 577 -34.96 17.53 0.58
C ILE A 577 -35.74 16.51 -0.22
N VAL A 578 -35.04 15.58 -0.86
CA VAL A 578 -35.64 14.42 -1.53
C VAL A 578 -35.04 13.13 -1.02
N ILE A 579 -35.91 12.19 -0.66
CA ILE A 579 -35.55 10.87 -0.18
C ILE A 579 -35.99 9.85 -1.22
N TYR A 580 -35.03 9.14 -1.79
CA TYR A 580 -35.23 8.03 -2.71
C TYR A 580 -35.01 6.71 -1.97
N ALA A 581 -35.91 5.74 -2.15
CA ALA A 581 -35.81 4.43 -1.54
C ALA A 581 -36.20 3.32 -2.52
N ASN A 582 -35.36 2.30 -2.65
CA ASN A 582 -35.75 1.09 -3.38
C ASN A 582 -36.81 0.30 -2.60
N LYS A 583 -37.65 -0.44 -3.30
CA LYS A 583 -38.60 -1.36 -2.68
C LYS A 583 -37.89 -2.67 -2.29
N PRO A 584 -38.23 -3.29 -1.14
CA PRO A 584 -37.68 -4.57 -0.69
C PRO A 584 -38.30 -5.73 -1.49
N LEU A 585 -38.00 -5.78 -2.80
CA LEU A 585 -38.46 -6.86 -3.66
C LEU A 585 -37.71 -8.16 -3.34
N ASP A 586 -38.26 -9.28 -3.82
CA ASP A 586 -37.68 -10.60 -3.59
C ASP A 586 -36.26 -10.70 -4.18
N GLU A 587 -35.34 -11.17 -3.34
CA GLU A 587 -33.92 -11.31 -3.70
C GLU A 587 -33.67 -12.57 -4.54
N LEU A 588 -34.41 -13.66 -4.29
CA LEU A 588 -34.19 -14.95 -4.97
C LEU A 588 -34.55 -14.90 -6.46
N SER A 589 -35.48 -14.03 -6.83
CA SER A 589 -35.86 -13.77 -8.23
C SER A 589 -34.97 -12.74 -8.94
N GLY A 590 -34.01 -12.12 -8.24
CA GLY A 590 -33.18 -11.04 -8.78
C GLY A 590 -33.92 -9.71 -8.99
N GLU A 591 -35.14 -9.57 -8.46
CA GLU A 591 -35.93 -8.34 -8.58
C GLU A 591 -35.44 -7.23 -7.64
N LEU A 592 -34.81 -7.60 -6.51
CA LEU A 592 -34.17 -6.64 -5.61
C LEU A 592 -33.01 -5.89 -6.30
N ASP A 593 -32.13 -6.62 -6.99
CA ASP A 593 -30.99 -6.04 -7.69
C ASP A 593 -31.47 -5.07 -8.77
N LYS A 594 -32.48 -5.47 -9.55
CA LYS A 594 -33.14 -4.58 -10.52
C LYS A 594 -33.75 -3.35 -9.87
N ALA A 595 -34.26 -3.47 -8.64
CA ALA A 595 -34.83 -2.33 -7.94
C ALA A 595 -33.77 -1.29 -7.55
N GLN A 596 -32.64 -1.76 -7.03
CA GLN A 596 -31.50 -0.90 -6.68
C GLN A 596 -30.85 -0.31 -7.95
N GLU A 597 -30.59 -1.14 -8.97
CA GLU A 597 -30.04 -0.74 -10.25
C GLU A 597 -30.95 0.29 -10.96
N SER A 598 -32.27 0.06 -10.97
CA SER A 598 -33.23 1.00 -11.57
C SER A 598 -33.20 2.37 -10.89
N LEU A 599 -33.05 2.42 -9.57
CA LEU A 599 -32.93 3.68 -8.85
C LEU A 599 -31.59 4.36 -9.15
N ASN A 600 -30.48 3.62 -9.10
CA ASN A 600 -29.15 4.16 -9.43
C ASN A 600 -29.10 4.73 -10.85
N ASN A 601 -29.65 4.00 -11.82
CA ASN A 601 -29.73 4.45 -13.22
C ASN A 601 -30.59 5.71 -13.37
N TYR A 602 -31.68 5.82 -12.62
CA TYR A 602 -32.50 7.03 -12.62
C TYR A 602 -31.69 8.22 -12.08
N LEU A 603 -31.06 8.08 -10.92
CA LEU A 603 -30.24 9.14 -10.30
C LEU A 603 -29.11 9.57 -11.24
N ALA A 604 -28.36 8.61 -11.79
CA ALA A 604 -27.29 8.88 -12.75
C ALA A 604 -27.79 9.59 -14.02
N SER A 605 -28.93 9.17 -14.58
CA SER A 605 -29.51 9.80 -15.79
C SER A 605 -29.94 11.26 -15.58
N LYS A 606 -30.12 11.66 -14.32
CA LYS A 606 -30.50 13.01 -13.90
C LYS A 606 -29.31 13.77 -13.30
N SER A 607 -28.11 13.17 -13.31
CA SER A 607 -26.92 13.70 -12.64
C SER A 607 -27.16 14.02 -11.17
N ILE A 608 -28.03 13.24 -10.50
CA ILE A 608 -28.32 13.38 -9.07
C ILE A 608 -27.33 12.51 -8.29
N GLU A 609 -26.56 13.14 -7.42
CA GLU A 609 -25.59 12.46 -6.56
C GLU A 609 -26.06 12.52 -5.10
N PRO A 610 -26.45 11.39 -4.49
CA PRO A 610 -26.88 11.37 -3.09
C PRO A 610 -25.77 11.82 -2.14
N THR A 611 -26.06 12.86 -1.34
CA THR A 611 -25.15 13.35 -0.29
C THR A 611 -25.37 12.64 1.04
N ILE A 612 -26.47 11.90 1.18
CA ILE A 612 -26.79 11.06 2.33
C ILE A 612 -27.13 9.65 1.86
N VAL A 613 -26.47 8.64 2.43
CA VAL A 613 -26.74 7.22 2.16
C VAL A 613 -27.16 6.51 3.43
N VAL A 614 -28.20 5.69 3.34
CA VAL A 614 -28.77 4.97 4.48
C VAL A 614 -28.92 3.49 4.14
N HIS A 615 -28.28 2.63 4.93
CA HIS A 615 -28.43 1.19 4.86
C HIS A 615 -29.49 0.69 5.87
N ARG A 616 -30.54 0.02 5.38
CA ARG A 616 -31.63 -0.58 6.18
C ARG A 616 -31.76 -2.09 5.92
N GLY A 617 -30.65 -2.81 5.93
CA GLY A 617 -30.58 -4.27 5.87
C GLY A 617 -29.83 -4.88 7.05
N HIS A 618 -29.68 -6.21 7.04
CA HIS A 618 -28.76 -6.92 7.91
C HIS A 618 -27.30 -6.63 7.57
N SER A 619 -26.40 -6.95 8.52
CA SER A 619 -24.95 -6.73 8.40
C SER A 619 -24.34 -7.34 7.15
N TYR A 620 -24.89 -8.46 6.66
CA TYR A 620 -24.39 -9.15 5.48
C TYR A 620 -24.74 -8.48 4.16
N TYR A 621 -25.71 -7.56 4.17
CA TYR A 621 -26.02 -6.73 3.02
C TYR A 621 -25.19 -5.44 2.97
N ALA A 622 -24.57 -5.04 4.08
CA ALA A 622 -23.84 -3.78 4.17
C ALA A 622 -22.73 -3.65 3.10
N PRO A 623 -21.91 -4.68 2.79
CA PRO A 623 -20.93 -4.60 1.71
C PRO A 623 -21.54 -4.25 0.34
N TYR A 624 -22.74 -4.75 0.02
CA TYR A 624 -23.43 -4.45 -1.24
C TYR A 624 -23.92 -3.00 -1.29
N THR A 625 -24.37 -2.44 -0.17
CA THR A 625 -24.66 -0.99 -0.09
C THR A 625 -23.38 -0.17 -0.24
N ILE A 626 -22.28 -0.57 0.42
CA ILE A 626 -21.01 0.17 0.41
C ILE A 626 -20.46 0.30 -1.02
N GLN A 627 -20.52 -0.77 -1.81
CA GLN A 627 -20.10 -0.76 -3.22
C GLN A 627 -20.88 0.23 -4.10
N GLN A 628 -22.07 0.66 -3.65
CA GLN A 628 -22.93 1.60 -4.37
C GLN A 628 -22.80 3.04 -3.86
N ILE A 629 -21.99 3.28 -2.82
CA ILE A 629 -21.75 4.62 -2.28
C ILE A 629 -20.92 5.44 -3.28
N GLN A 630 -21.41 6.65 -3.60
CA GLN A 630 -20.70 7.60 -4.44
C GLN A 630 -19.80 8.53 -3.61
N PRO A 631 -18.70 9.08 -4.17
CA PRO A 631 -17.79 9.98 -3.45
C PRO A 631 -18.44 11.24 -2.88
N ALA A 632 -19.58 11.67 -3.45
CA ALA A 632 -20.35 12.82 -3.00
C ALA A 632 -21.01 12.62 -1.63
N ALA A 633 -21.15 11.37 -1.15
CA ALA A 633 -21.78 11.08 0.12
C ALA A 633 -21.02 11.73 1.30
N LYS A 634 -21.71 12.59 2.06
CA LYS A 634 -21.18 13.26 3.25
C LYS A 634 -21.70 12.66 4.55
N ILE A 635 -22.87 12.02 4.53
CA ILE A 635 -23.42 11.29 5.69
C ILE A 635 -23.76 9.87 5.27
N VAL A 636 -23.21 8.88 5.97
CA VAL A 636 -23.51 7.46 5.74
C VAL A 636 -24.02 6.84 7.04
N PHE A 637 -25.26 6.35 7.01
CA PHE A 637 -25.85 5.65 8.15
C PHE A 637 -25.95 4.16 7.90
N LEU A 638 -25.12 3.38 8.61
CA LEU A 638 -25.15 1.92 8.61
C LEU A 638 -26.04 1.43 9.75
N GLY A 639 -27.34 1.30 9.47
CA GLY A 639 -28.35 0.84 10.44
C GLY A 639 -28.31 -0.66 10.75
N SER A 640 -27.36 -1.41 10.19
CA SER A 640 -27.17 -2.84 10.41
C SER A 640 -26.34 -3.12 11.66
N CYS A 641 -26.38 -4.37 12.13
CA CYS A 641 -25.45 -4.91 13.12
C CYS A 641 -23.99 -4.73 12.66
N GLY A 642 -23.06 -4.45 13.58
CA GLY A 642 -21.62 -4.47 13.31
C GLY A 642 -21.10 -3.47 12.26
N GLY A 643 -21.90 -2.49 11.82
CA GLY A 643 -21.47 -1.53 10.80
C GLY A 643 -20.20 -0.75 11.17
N TYR A 644 -19.86 -0.65 12.46
CA TYR A 644 -18.61 -0.05 12.94
C TYR A 644 -17.36 -0.69 12.32
N HIS A 645 -17.40 -2.00 12.06
CA HIS A 645 -16.29 -2.74 11.47
C HIS A 645 -16.08 -2.45 9.97
N LEU A 646 -17.03 -1.75 9.33
CA LEU A 646 -17.03 -1.45 7.89
C LEU A 646 -16.70 0.02 7.58
N ILE A 647 -16.32 0.80 8.60
CA ILE A 647 -16.02 2.23 8.45
C ILE A 647 -14.92 2.47 7.41
N HIS A 648 -13.89 1.62 7.38
CA HIS A 648 -12.80 1.76 6.41
C HIS A 648 -13.27 1.57 4.97
N ASP A 649 -14.16 0.59 4.74
CA ASP A 649 -14.71 0.31 3.41
C ASP A 649 -15.63 1.44 2.91
N VAL A 650 -16.35 2.11 3.82
CA VAL A 650 -17.11 3.32 3.45
C VAL A 650 -16.16 4.44 3.04
N LEU A 651 -15.09 4.67 3.80
CA LEU A 651 -14.16 5.77 3.53
C LEU A 651 -13.32 5.58 2.27
N SER A 652 -13.16 4.35 1.78
CA SER A 652 -12.52 4.09 0.48
C SER A 652 -13.41 4.52 -0.69
N HIS A 653 -14.73 4.60 -0.51
CA HIS A 653 -15.68 5.06 -1.52
C HIS A 653 -16.06 6.54 -1.35
N ALA A 654 -16.24 6.99 -0.10
CA ALA A 654 -16.59 8.35 0.26
C ALA A 654 -15.62 8.88 1.35
N PRO A 655 -14.47 9.44 0.95
CA PRO A 655 -13.42 9.84 1.89
C PRO A 655 -13.85 10.89 2.91
N GLU A 656 -14.85 11.70 2.60
CA GLU A 656 -15.36 12.76 3.49
C GLU A 656 -16.63 12.35 4.26
N ALA A 657 -17.04 11.08 4.17
CA ALA A 657 -18.25 10.62 4.84
C ALA A 657 -18.14 10.69 6.37
N HIS A 658 -19.16 11.26 6.99
CA HIS A 658 -19.48 11.13 8.40
C HIS A 658 -20.31 9.87 8.60
N ILE A 659 -19.72 8.89 9.27
CA ILE A 659 -20.29 7.53 9.35
C ILE A 659 -20.92 7.30 10.72
N ILE A 660 -22.18 6.87 10.70
CA ILE A 660 -22.93 6.47 11.88
C ILE A 660 -23.16 4.96 11.76
N ALA A 661 -22.76 4.20 12.78
CA ALA A 661 -22.85 2.75 12.72
C ALA A 661 -23.04 2.12 14.10
N SER A 662 -23.59 0.90 14.15
CA SER A 662 -23.67 0.12 15.38
C SER A 662 -22.45 -0.80 15.54
N LYS A 663 -22.01 -1.02 16.79
CA LYS A 663 -20.99 -2.02 17.18
C LYS A 663 -21.54 -3.44 17.13
N GLN A 664 -22.71 -3.63 17.74
CA GLN A 664 -23.29 -4.95 17.92
C GLN A 664 -24.62 -5.07 17.18
N ILE A 665 -25.70 -4.52 17.72
CA ILE A 665 -27.04 -4.72 17.18
C ILE A 665 -27.59 -3.40 16.65
N GLY A 666 -27.85 -3.35 15.34
CA GLY A 666 -28.68 -2.31 14.77
C GLY A 666 -30.13 -2.58 15.13
N LYS A 667 -30.77 -1.73 15.95
CA LYS A 667 -32.17 -1.91 16.34
C LYS A 667 -33.05 -0.92 15.61
N GLN A 668 -34.14 -1.41 15.03
CA GLN A 668 -35.12 -0.56 14.35
C GLN A 668 -35.64 0.59 15.24
N VAL A 669 -35.87 0.31 16.52
CA VAL A 669 -36.32 1.29 17.53
C VAL A 669 -35.32 2.43 17.78
N ILE A 670 -34.07 2.28 17.34
CA ILE A 670 -33.02 3.30 17.41
C ILE A 670 -32.81 3.93 16.02
N ASN A 671 -32.73 3.09 14.97
CA ASN A 671 -32.55 3.53 13.59
C ASN A 671 -33.62 4.52 13.15
N GLN A 672 -34.87 4.28 13.55
CA GLN A 672 -35.97 5.09 13.05
C GLN A 672 -36.00 6.51 13.66
N PRO A 673 -35.92 6.68 15.00
CA PRO A 673 -35.84 8.02 15.57
C PRO A 673 -34.60 8.82 15.12
N PHE A 674 -33.49 8.15 14.79
CA PHE A 674 -32.31 8.81 14.21
C PHE A 674 -32.65 9.48 12.87
N MET A 675 -33.24 8.70 11.96
CA MET A 675 -33.65 9.16 10.63
C MET A 675 -34.66 10.29 10.72
N ASP A 676 -35.66 10.15 11.60
CA ASP A 676 -36.70 11.17 11.80
C ASP A 676 -36.09 12.50 12.27
N LEU A 677 -35.14 12.44 13.21
CA LEU A 677 -34.42 13.61 13.70
C LEU A 677 -33.55 14.24 12.60
N LEU A 678 -32.78 13.43 11.86
CA LEU A 678 -31.94 13.91 10.76
C LEU A 678 -32.76 14.62 9.69
N ASN A 679 -33.83 13.97 9.23
CA ASN A 679 -34.74 14.53 8.22
C ASN A 679 -35.35 15.86 8.69
N GLU A 680 -35.78 15.96 9.94
CA GLU A 680 -36.35 17.20 10.46
C GLU A 680 -35.32 18.33 10.60
N LYS A 681 -34.11 18.04 11.10
CA LYS A 681 -33.01 19.03 11.21
C LYS A 681 -32.65 19.61 9.86
N LEU A 682 -32.48 18.75 8.86
CA LEU A 682 -32.18 19.17 7.50
C LEU A 682 -33.36 19.97 6.92
N ARG A 683 -34.61 19.55 7.15
CA ARG A 683 -35.79 20.21 6.58
C ARG A 683 -35.94 21.64 7.08
N VAL A 684 -35.58 21.91 8.33
CA VAL A 684 -35.56 23.29 8.87
C VAL A 684 -34.30 24.08 8.49
N GLY A 685 -33.39 23.49 7.71
CA GLY A 685 -32.14 24.11 7.26
C GLY A 685 -31.06 24.22 8.32
N SER A 686 -31.10 23.37 9.35
CA SER A 686 -30.03 23.33 10.36
C SER A 686 -28.83 22.56 9.83
N ASN A 687 -27.64 23.00 10.25
CA ASN A 687 -26.44 22.18 10.20
C ASN A 687 -26.62 20.94 11.08
N VAL A 688 -25.87 19.88 10.77
CA VAL A 688 -25.81 18.67 11.59
C VAL A 688 -24.59 18.76 12.47
N ASP A 689 -24.74 19.31 13.68
CA ASP A 689 -23.70 19.30 14.71
C ASP A 689 -23.81 18.01 15.53
N TRP A 690 -22.85 17.09 15.38
CA TRP A 690 -23.01 15.71 15.84
C TRP A 690 -23.19 15.57 17.35
N MET A 691 -22.49 16.35 18.18
CA MET A 691 -22.64 16.22 19.63
C MET A 691 -24.01 16.72 20.14
N PRO A 692 -24.47 17.95 19.78
CA PRO A 692 -25.84 18.37 20.10
C PRO A 692 -26.90 17.43 19.51
N PHE A 693 -26.70 17.00 18.26
CA PHE A 693 -27.58 16.04 17.59
C PHE A 693 -27.70 14.75 18.39
N TRP A 694 -26.58 14.18 18.84
CA TRP A 694 -26.56 12.92 19.58
C TRP A 694 -27.20 13.02 20.96
N ASN A 695 -27.05 14.16 21.64
CA ASN A 695 -27.72 14.43 22.91
C ASN A 695 -29.24 14.51 22.74
N GLU A 696 -29.71 15.21 21.70
CA GLU A 696 -31.14 15.26 21.37
C GLU A 696 -31.67 13.88 20.95
N PHE A 697 -30.88 13.15 20.16
CA PHE A 697 -31.20 11.79 19.74
C PHE A 697 -31.34 10.86 20.94
N ARG A 698 -30.41 10.89 21.89
CA ARG A 698 -30.47 10.10 23.13
C ARG A 698 -31.71 10.45 23.95
N ALA A 699 -32.05 11.74 24.05
CA ALA A 699 -33.27 12.18 24.74
C ALA A 699 -34.56 11.67 24.07
N LYS A 700 -34.60 11.67 22.72
CA LYS A 700 -35.75 11.19 21.92
C LYS A 700 -35.87 9.67 21.89
N ALA A 701 -34.76 8.95 21.79
CA ALA A 701 -34.73 7.50 21.82
C ALA A 701 -35.11 6.95 23.20
N GLY A 702 -34.85 7.69 24.28
CA GLY A 702 -35.12 7.25 25.65
C GLY A 702 -34.12 6.19 26.13
N LYS A 703 -34.45 5.47 27.21
CA LYS A 703 -33.61 4.37 27.76
C LYS A 703 -33.82 3.07 26.97
N VAL A 704 -33.60 3.12 25.66
CA VAL A 704 -33.69 1.94 24.80
C VAL A 704 -32.39 1.15 24.91
N ASP A 705 -32.51 -0.10 25.34
CA ASP A 705 -31.40 -1.04 25.38
C ASP A 705 -30.73 -1.15 23.99
N GLY A 706 -29.40 -1.14 23.94
CA GLY A 706 -28.60 -1.13 22.71
C GLY A 706 -28.33 0.25 22.09
N PHE A 707 -28.81 1.35 22.66
CA PHE A 707 -28.46 2.70 22.16
C PHE A 707 -26.95 2.98 22.24
N ASP A 708 -26.30 2.53 23.31
CA ASP A 708 -24.87 2.72 23.52
C ASP A 708 -24.00 1.91 22.54
N ASP A 709 -24.59 1.02 21.73
CA ASP A 709 -23.87 0.35 20.63
C ASP A 709 -23.69 1.26 19.41
N TYR A 710 -24.44 2.35 19.29
CA TYR A 710 -24.33 3.27 18.15
C TYR A 710 -23.19 4.27 18.35
N ILE A 711 -22.36 4.39 17.33
CA ILE A 711 -21.17 5.23 17.33
C ILE A 711 -21.38 6.43 16.40
N PRO A 712 -21.32 7.67 16.95
CA PRO A 712 -21.39 8.87 16.15
C PRO A 712 -20.07 9.14 15.41
N PRO A 713 -20.08 9.98 14.37
CA PRO A 713 -18.91 10.18 13.49
C PRO A 713 -17.65 10.65 14.23
N TYR A 714 -17.80 11.53 15.22
CA TYR A 714 -16.69 12.07 16.01
C TYR A 714 -16.03 11.03 16.95
N LYS A 715 -16.62 9.84 17.11
CA LYS A 715 -16.04 8.72 17.87
C LYS A 715 -15.38 7.65 16.99
N ASN A 716 -15.34 7.83 15.67
CA ASN A 716 -14.65 6.93 14.75
C ASN A 716 -13.14 7.23 14.69
N LEU A 717 -12.45 7.03 15.82
CA LEU A 717 -11.11 7.59 16.04
C LEU A 717 -10.02 7.02 15.11
N GLY A 718 -10.09 5.76 14.68
CA GLY A 718 -9.09 5.18 13.77
C GLY A 718 -9.16 5.76 12.36
N ALA A 719 -10.36 6.05 11.85
CA ALA A 719 -10.53 6.78 10.59
C ALA A 719 -9.89 8.17 10.62
N ILE A 720 -10.12 8.89 11.73
CA ILE A 720 -9.53 10.22 11.95
C ILE A 720 -8.01 10.11 12.09
N PHE A 721 -7.52 9.09 12.80
CA PHE A 721 -6.09 8.82 12.97
C PHE A 721 -5.37 8.62 11.63
N ILE A 722 -5.90 7.79 10.72
CA ILE A 722 -5.27 7.54 9.41
C ILE A 722 -5.15 8.84 8.62
N LYS A 723 -6.24 9.62 8.54
CA LYS A 723 -6.26 10.90 7.81
C LYS A 723 -5.25 11.89 8.40
N ALA A 724 -5.28 12.09 9.71
CA ALA A 724 -4.40 13.02 10.40
C ALA A 724 -2.92 12.60 10.31
N TYR A 725 -2.63 11.30 10.34
CA TYR A 725 -1.26 10.79 10.22
C TYR A 725 -0.66 11.06 8.84
N LYS A 726 -1.40 10.82 7.75
CA LYS A 726 -0.93 11.08 6.38
C LYS A 726 -0.55 12.56 6.20
N ILE A 727 -1.43 13.47 6.63
CA ILE A 727 -1.19 14.91 6.58
C ILE A 727 0.04 15.29 7.42
N ALA A 728 0.15 14.79 8.65
CA ALA A 728 1.26 15.12 9.55
C ALA A 728 2.63 14.62 9.05
N MET A 729 2.66 13.56 8.24
CA MET A 729 3.88 12.99 7.68
C MET A 729 4.23 13.55 6.28
N GLY A 730 3.38 14.37 5.69
CA GLY A 730 3.59 14.94 4.34
C GLY A 730 3.33 13.95 3.21
N ASP A 731 2.59 12.87 3.47
CA ASP A 731 2.03 12.02 2.42
C ASP A 731 0.78 12.75 1.88
N GLU A 732 0.97 13.70 0.97
CA GLU A 732 -0.14 14.27 0.21
C GLU A 732 -0.89 13.13 -0.49
N SER A 733 -2.21 13.12 -0.34
CA SER A 733 -3.09 12.38 -1.22
C SER A 733 -2.81 12.84 -2.64
N ASP A 734 -2.10 12.02 -3.42
CA ASP A 734 -2.32 12.01 -4.86
C ASP A 734 -3.80 11.61 -5.02
N ASP A 735 -4.60 12.59 -5.44
CA ASP A 735 -6.08 12.62 -5.55
C ASP A 735 -6.77 11.31 -5.90
#